data_AF-A0A957I1J1-F1
#
_entry.id   AF-A0A957I1J1-F1
#
_cell.length_a   1.000
_cell.length_b   1.000
_cell.length_c   1.000
_cell.angle_alpha   90.00
_cell.angle_beta   90.00
_cell.angle_gamma   90.00
#
_symmetry.space_group_name_H-M   'P 1'
#
loop_
_entity.id
_entity.type
_entity.pdbx_description
1 polymer ?
#
loop_
_entity_poly.entity_id
_entity_poly.type
_entity_poly.pdbx_seq_one_letter_code
_entity_poly.pdbx_strand_id
1 'polypeptide(L)'
;MSDFKFEAWPTEFRTITQQFGANPENYAQFHLPGHEGVDIRATHGSKIFAVAPGTVKMVQTDPNSKHAYGVHVRISHQDDYETIYAHFHQALVKVGDEVKAGDLIGLADNTGNSFGDHLHLTLKQKGAQLSGWPAGYLDPTPFLLPLMGWQTPAGPYTEGWAYTSAITIKGNLAQIGSGGINLRETPSVNGRLIDLVEEDTIVIVTGANRALYTPIKVPTVALVNGEPTPPPTPPAPTTPSTETVTGWGFTSNLTVRGNQATVGQFGINLRAEPRRGASNIGLVKGGTIVTITGASSGEYLPLQVRKSDFSGPINIPEAGTTPTTPPATPTVPSDSVLGWAWTQNLTIAGGEATSGRFGTNLRAAPNRTAASIGLFNEGAQAIVAGQAQGEYTPVQVRPSDITGLVRPLPTTTQPQPLPASTTLPPTPTPIHDTTPGWAFTAQITVAGGMATAGQFGINLRDAPRRNGNNIGFVPANASMIVTGAAQGEYTPVRVDDDVLQLPFSAAPVISPTSPNHSPTPPQNQPEPATLGQAKLGLHASADPTITAAEIEEFKVMRPGIIKLLSFHNPESVAKLAANHPSVSWIVRAFLDFGGRNISPQQFFNDTIGDTKRTLGFLQGKDVVIELHNEPNLVPEGMGSTWKDGAAFTQWWLQVLDLFRKELPGMRFIFPGLSPGASVRNLKMDHVEFIEACRDAVEAADGLGVHIYWSNVYPMATALGVLDDYISRFREEPIWVTEASNNKSGTSATRKGTEYITFWSELQKRPMVQGVTYFVASASNPQFAEEVWVGRGIAKIVGRR
;
A
#
# COMPACT_ATOMS: atom_id res chain seq x y z
N MET A 1 -36.68 26.10 -2.33
CA MET A 1 -35.33 26.00 -1.75
C MET A 1 -34.51 27.09 -2.42
N SER A 2 -33.59 27.73 -1.70
CA SER A 2 -32.75 28.82 -2.23
C SER A 2 -31.94 28.33 -3.45
N ASP A 3 -31.87 29.15 -4.51
CA ASP A 3 -31.13 28.86 -5.75
C ASP A 3 -29.70 29.44 -5.73
N PHE A 4 -29.28 30.02 -4.60
CA PHE A 4 -27.98 30.65 -4.47
C PHE A 4 -26.83 29.62 -4.63
N LYS A 5 -25.90 29.93 -5.53
CA LYS A 5 -24.72 29.12 -5.83
C LYS A 5 -23.54 30.02 -6.17
N PHE A 6 -22.33 29.49 -6.04
CA PHE A 6 -21.18 30.13 -6.67
C PHE A 6 -21.14 29.74 -8.14
N GLU A 7 -20.89 30.71 -9.00
CA GLU A 7 -20.84 30.59 -10.45
C GLU A 7 -19.42 30.81 -11.01
N ALA A 8 -18.50 31.32 -10.20
CA ALA A 8 -17.10 31.51 -10.57
C ALA A 8 -16.11 31.20 -9.44
N TRP A 9 -14.96 30.65 -9.82
CA TRP A 9 -13.88 30.37 -8.87
C TRP A 9 -13.16 31.68 -8.48
N PRO A 10 -12.86 31.92 -7.19
CA PRO A 10 -12.51 33.26 -6.70
C PRO A 10 -11.06 33.70 -6.94
N THR A 11 -10.17 32.83 -7.44
CA THR A 11 -8.75 33.20 -7.69
C THR A 11 -8.19 32.53 -8.95
N GLU A 12 -6.95 32.83 -9.33
CA GLU A 12 -6.27 32.12 -10.42
C GLU A 12 -5.75 30.72 -10.02
N PHE A 13 -5.84 30.35 -8.74
CA PHE A 13 -5.30 29.10 -8.19
C PHE A 13 -6.40 28.22 -7.59
N ARG A 14 -6.30 26.91 -7.79
CA ARG A 14 -7.36 25.94 -7.41
C ARG A 14 -7.00 25.08 -6.20
N THR A 15 -6.23 25.63 -5.28
CA THR A 15 -5.73 24.93 -4.09
C THR A 15 -6.27 25.58 -2.83
N ILE A 16 -7.06 24.83 -2.06
CA ILE A 16 -7.45 25.21 -0.70
C ILE A 16 -6.29 24.84 0.22
N THR A 17 -5.76 25.82 0.95
CA THR A 17 -4.62 25.67 1.87
C THR A 17 -5.07 25.49 3.32
N GLN A 18 -6.26 25.97 3.68
CA GLN A 18 -6.87 25.77 5.00
C GLN A 18 -8.39 25.65 4.87
N GLN A 19 -8.97 24.63 5.53
CA GLN A 19 -10.40 24.35 5.46
C GLN A 19 -11.20 25.15 6.52
N PHE A 20 -12.51 25.26 6.30
CA PHE A 20 -13.44 25.74 7.32
C PHE A 20 -13.39 24.86 8.57
N GLY A 21 -13.35 25.47 9.74
CA GLY A 21 -13.23 24.79 11.04
C GLY A 21 -11.82 24.28 11.39
N ALA A 22 -10.82 24.46 10.52
CA ALA A 22 -9.46 23.95 10.76
C ALA A 22 -8.74 24.66 11.93
N ASN A 23 -7.78 23.95 12.53
CA ASN A 23 -6.87 24.39 13.61
C ASN A 23 -7.58 24.98 14.86
N PRO A 24 -8.62 24.31 15.42
CA PRO A 24 -9.43 24.86 16.51
C PRO A 24 -8.62 25.31 17.73
N GLU A 25 -7.52 24.61 18.05
CA GLU A 25 -6.58 24.98 19.11
C GLU A 25 -5.91 26.34 18.87
N ASN A 26 -5.59 26.68 17.63
CA ASN A 26 -4.98 27.97 17.28
C ASN A 26 -6.01 29.11 17.32
N TYR A 27 -7.26 28.83 16.97
CA TYR A 27 -8.33 29.83 16.92
C TYR A 27 -9.04 30.04 18.27
N ALA A 28 -8.85 29.12 19.22
CA ALA A 28 -9.39 29.23 20.58
C ALA A 28 -8.94 30.52 21.29
N GLN A 29 -7.73 31.02 21.00
CA GLN A 29 -7.23 32.31 21.53
C GLN A 29 -8.06 33.52 21.09
N PHE A 30 -8.84 33.38 20.01
CA PHE A 30 -9.76 34.41 19.49
C PHE A 30 -11.23 34.10 19.83
N HIS A 31 -11.48 33.11 20.71
CA HIS A 31 -12.82 32.61 21.05
C HIS A 31 -13.60 32.09 19.84
N LEU A 32 -12.88 31.60 18.82
CA LEU A 32 -13.45 30.96 17.65
C LEU A 32 -13.28 29.45 17.77
N PRO A 33 -14.28 28.66 17.34
CA PRO A 33 -14.19 27.20 17.37
C PRO A 33 -13.30 26.63 16.26
N GLY A 34 -12.74 27.47 15.39
CA GLY A 34 -11.91 27.10 14.25
C GLY A 34 -11.92 28.20 13.21
N HIS A 35 -11.28 27.95 12.08
CA HIS A 35 -11.24 28.87 10.94
C HIS A 35 -12.63 29.14 10.35
N GLU A 36 -13.08 30.40 10.26
CA GLU A 36 -14.45 30.76 9.88
C GLU A 36 -14.71 30.89 8.37
N GLY A 37 -13.71 30.56 7.55
CA GLY A 37 -13.78 30.61 6.09
C GLY A 37 -12.93 29.51 5.46
N VAL A 38 -12.54 29.70 4.22
CA VAL A 38 -11.55 28.86 3.53
C VAL A 38 -10.41 29.72 3.03
N ASP A 39 -9.19 29.22 3.19
CA ASP A 39 -8.01 29.86 2.63
C ASP A 39 -7.65 29.18 1.33
N ILE A 40 -7.55 29.98 0.27
CA ILE A 40 -7.25 29.55 -1.08
C ILE A 40 -5.91 30.17 -1.45
N ARG A 41 -4.98 29.36 -1.96
CA ARG A 41 -3.69 29.83 -2.44
C ARG A 41 -3.88 31.03 -3.36
N ALA A 42 -3.19 32.12 -3.09
CA ALA A 42 -3.13 33.27 -3.98
C ALA A 42 -1.87 34.05 -3.61
N THR A 43 -0.88 34.08 -4.50
CA THR A 43 0.34 34.87 -4.24
C THR A 43 0.04 36.36 -4.29
N HIS A 44 0.90 37.19 -3.71
CA HIS A 44 0.79 38.64 -3.81
C HIS A 44 0.46 39.11 -5.25
N GLY A 45 -0.54 39.97 -5.39
CA GLY A 45 -0.98 40.53 -6.66
C GLY A 45 -1.88 39.63 -7.51
N SER A 46 -2.21 38.42 -7.05
CA SER A 46 -3.11 37.51 -7.78
C SER A 46 -4.52 38.07 -7.86
N LYS A 47 -5.22 37.83 -8.97
CA LYS A 47 -6.57 38.33 -9.18
C LYS A 47 -7.59 37.62 -8.29
N ILE A 48 -8.46 38.41 -7.65
CA ILE A 48 -9.59 37.92 -6.86
C ILE A 48 -10.90 38.25 -7.57
N PHE A 49 -11.75 37.24 -7.75
CA PHE A 49 -13.01 37.34 -8.48
C PHE A 49 -14.22 37.15 -7.55
N ALA A 50 -15.32 37.83 -7.86
CA ALA A 50 -16.60 37.58 -7.19
C ALA A 50 -17.11 36.17 -7.51
N VAL A 51 -17.50 35.40 -6.50
CA VAL A 51 -17.97 34.02 -6.69
C VAL A 51 -19.39 33.94 -7.22
N ALA A 52 -20.22 34.96 -7.01
CA ALA A 52 -21.63 34.99 -7.39
C ALA A 52 -22.09 36.44 -7.66
N PRO A 53 -23.17 36.65 -8.43
CA PRO A 53 -23.73 37.98 -8.63
C PRO A 53 -24.18 38.63 -7.32
N GLY A 54 -23.98 39.93 -7.15
CA GLY A 54 -24.35 40.63 -5.93
C GLY A 54 -24.02 42.11 -5.93
N THR A 55 -24.25 42.75 -4.80
CA THR A 55 -23.95 44.17 -4.58
C THR A 55 -22.89 44.31 -3.49
N VAL A 56 -21.82 45.06 -3.79
CA VAL A 56 -20.74 45.33 -2.84
C VAL A 56 -21.28 46.17 -1.68
N LYS A 57 -21.25 45.62 -0.48
CA LYS A 57 -21.83 46.23 0.73
C LYS A 57 -20.79 46.96 1.57
N MET A 58 -19.56 46.47 1.56
CA MET A 58 -18.46 47.04 2.34
C MET A 58 -17.15 46.85 1.58
N VAL A 59 -16.32 47.88 1.65
CA VAL A 59 -14.92 47.82 1.20
C VAL A 59 -14.09 48.46 2.29
N GLN A 60 -13.17 47.70 2.88
CA GLN A 60 -12.13 48.20 3.76
C GLN A 60 -10.84 48.28 2.95
N THR A 61 -10.28 49.48 2.82
CA THR A 61 -9.06 49.74 2.04
C THR A 61 -7.83 50.01 2.90
N ASP A 62 -7.99 50.20 4.21
CA ASP A 62 -6.87 50.47 5.12
C ASP A 62 -6.24 49.16 5.62
N PRO A 63 -5.00 48.83 5.18
CA PRO A 63 -4.28 47.66 5.66
C PRO A 63 -3.92 47.76 7.16
N ASN A 64 -3.95 48.96 7.74
CA ASN A 64 -3.65 49.22 9.15
C ASN A 64 -4.90 49.33 10.04
N SER A 65 -6.09 49.02 9.51
CA SER A 65 -7.37 49.13 10.22
C SER A 65 -7.48 48.28 11.49
N LYS A 66 -6.44 47.48 11.81
CA LYS A 66 -6.38 46.48 12.90
C LYS A 66 -7.48 45.42 12.82
N HIS A 67 -8.25 45.41 11.74
CA HIS A 67 -9.26 44.41 11.48
C HIS A 67 -8.57 43.11 11.07
N ALA A 68 -9.03 41.96 11.60
CA ALA A 68 -8.40 40.66 11.34
C ALA A 68 -8.31 40.33 9.84
N TYR A 69 -9.34 40.67 9.05
CA TYR A 69 -9.34 40.54 7.60
C TYR A 69 -8.45 41.52 6.81
N GLY A 70 -7.87 42.53 7.45
CA GLY A 70 -7.12 43.57 6.76
C GLY A 70 -7.96 44.29 5.71
N VAL A 71 -7.40 44.48 4.52
CA VAL A 71 -8.11 44.99 3.35
C VAL A 71 -9.07 43.91 2.86
N HIS A 72 -10.36 44.23 2.75
CA HIS A 72 -11.37 43.24 2.40
C HIS A 72 -12.60 43.84 1.71
N VAL A 73 -13.30 43.00 0.96
CA VAL A 73 -14.56 43.32 0.28
C VAL A 73 -15.67 42.41 0.81
N ARG A 74 -16.85 42.96 1.05
CA ARG A 74 -18.06 42.19 1.38
C ARG A 74 -19.13 42.40 0.34
N ILE A 75 -19.70 41.31 -0.16
CA ILE A 75 -20.69 41.33 -1.24
C ILE A 75 -21.97 40.70 -0.72
N SER A 76 -23.07 41.43 -0.79
CA SER A 76 -24.40 40.92 -0.49
C SER A 76 -24.97 40.27 -1.75
N HIS A 77 -25.51 39.07 -1.61
CA HIS A 77 -26.10 38.29 -2.68
C HIS A 77 -27.61 38.13 -2.48
N GLN A 78 -28.26 37.40 -3.39
CA GLN A 78 -29.64 36.95 -3.22
C GLN A 78 -29.78 36.01 -2.02
N ASP A 79 -31.01 35.75 -1.60
CA ASP A 79 -31.36 34.86 -0.47
C ASP A 79 -30.66 35.22 0.85
N ASP A 80 -30.36 36.50 1.04
CA ASP A 80 -29.68 37.05 2.21
C ASP A 80 -28.29 36.44 2.47
N TYR A 81 -27.58 35.95 1.44
CA TYR A 81 -26.17 35.57 1.59
C TYR A 81 -25.23 36.77 1.50
N GLU A 82 -24.08 36.69 2.15
CA GLU A 82 -22.99 37.65 2.10
C GLU A 82 -21.66 36.88 2.03
N THR A 83 -20.78 37.26 1.10
CA THR A 83 -19.40 36.76 1.03
C THR A 83 -18.42 37.82 1.51
N ILE A 84 -17.32 37.38 2.15
CA ILE A 84 -16.21 38.24 2.58
C ILE A 84 -14.94 37.74 1.91
N TYR A 85 -14.22 38.64 1.25
CA TYR A 85 -12.93 38.36 0.61
C TYR A 85 -11.87 39.21 1.31
N ALA A 86 -10.89 38.56 1.93
CA ALA A 86 -9.96 39.20 2.85
C ALA A 86 -8.50 39.04 2.43
N HIS A 87 -7.62 39.74 3.16
CA HIS A 87 -6.17 39.80 2.96
C HIS A 87 -5.77 40.41 1.61
N PHE A 88 -6.51 41.41 1.12
CA PHE A 88 -6.19 42.04 -0.17
C PHE A 88 -4.95 42.94 -0.08
N HIS A 89 -4.26 43.06 -1.20
CA HIS A 89 -3.33 44.15 -1.48
C HIS A 89 -4.13 45.42 -1.78
N GLN A 90 -5.16 45.26 -2.61
CA GLN A 90 -5.97 46.33 -3.16
C GLN A 90 -7.38 45.81 -3.49
N ALA A 91 -8.40 46.54 -3.03
CA ALA A 91 -9.78 46.37 -3.52
C ALA A 91 -9.98 47.18 -4.81
N LEU A 92 -10.65 46.60 -5.80
CA LEU A 92 -10.89 47.20 -7.12
C LEU A 92 -12.35 47.59 -7.36
N VAL A 93 -13.20 47.46 -6.33
CA VAL A 93 -14.62 47.81 -6.33
C VAL A 93 -14.93 48.79 -5.20
N LYS A 94 -16.09 49.45 -5.26
CA LYS A 94 -16.60 50.37 -4.23
C LYS A 94 -17.97 49.92 -3.71
N VAL A 95 -18.33 50.41 -2.54
CA VAL A 95 -19.67 50.17 -1.95
C VAL A 95 -20.76 50.64 -2.92
N GLY A 96 -21.72 49.77 -3.18
CA GLY A 96 -22.83 49.99 -4.11
C GLY A 96 -22.65 49.39 -5.51
N ASP A 97 -21.44 48.93 -5.87
CA ASP A 97 -21.22 48.30 -7.17
C ASP A 97 -22.00 46.98 -7.31
N GLU A 98 -22.67 46.79 -8.45
CA GLU A 98 -23.19 45.49 -8.86
C GLU A 98 -22.10 44.69 -9.56
N VAL A 99 -21.86 43.47 -9.09
CA VAL A 99 -20.88 42.55 -9.67
C VAL A 99 -21.57 41.29 -10.17
N LYS A 100 -21.01 40.69 -11.21
CA LYS A 100 -21.33 39.35 -11.70
C LYS A 100 -20.31 38.36 -11.16
N ALA A 101 -20.66 37.08 -11.19
CA ALA A 101 -19.68 36.05 -10.95
C ALA A 101 -18.54 36.12 -11.97
N GLY A 102 -17.30 36.04 -11.49
CA GLY A 102 -16.09 36.15 -12.31
C GLY A 102 -15.59 37.58 -12.50
N ASP A 103 -16.31 38.60 -12.03
CA ASP A 103 -15.82 39.98 -12.08
C ASP A 103 -14.64 40.14 -11.11
N LEU A 104 -13.60 40.84 -11.57
CA LEU A 104 -12.41 41.15 -10.78
C LEU A 104 -12.76 42.16 -9.69
N ILE A 105 -12.57 41.79 -8.43
CA ILE A 105 -12.92 42.62 -7.26
C ILE A 105 -11.72 43.08 -6.44
N GLY A 106 -10.54 42.49 -6.65
CA GLY A 106 -9.33 42.88 -5.92
C GLY A 106 -8.10 42.05 -6.28
N LEU A 107 -7.01 42.32 -5.56
CA LEU A 107 -5.73 41.62 -5.67
C LEU A 107 -5.32 41.05 -4.31
N ALA A 108 -4.82 39.82 -4.27
CA ALA A 108 -4.42 39.10 -3.05
C ALA A 108 -3.12 39.63 -2.42
N ASP A 109 -2.97 39.46 -1.11
CA ASP A 109 -1.78 39.82 -0.33
C ASP A 109 -1.80 39.10 1.04
N ASN A 110 -1.08 39.67 2.01
CA ASN A 110 -0.97 39.22 3.39
C ASN A 110 -1.38 40.31 4.42
N THR A 111 -2.45 41.09 4.16
CA THR A 111 -2.88 42.17 5.07
C THR A 111 -3.76 41.67 6.21
N GLY A 112 -3.67 42.26 7.41
CA GLY A 112 -4.43 41.78 8.58
C GLY A 112 -3.75 40.61 9.31
N ASN A 113 -4.55 39.74 9.94
CA ASN A 113 -4.06 38.56 10.67
C ASN A 113 -3.82 37.40 9.71
N SER A 114 -2.71 37.44 8.97
CA SER A 114 -2.33 36.41 8.00
C SER A 114 -0.83 36.10 8.08
N PHE A 115 -0.47 34.83 7.82
CA PHE A 115 0.91 34.31 7.93
C PHE A 115 1.60 34.09 6.58
N GLY A 116 0.98 34.53 5.49
CA GLY A 116 1.49 34.47 4.11
C GLY A 116 0.40 34.78 3.09
N ASP A 117 0.78 35.07 1.85
CA ASP A 117 -0.17 35.49 0.81
C ASP A 117 -1.21 34.40 0.50
N HIS A 118 -2.50 34.75 0.63
CA HIS A 118 -3.63 33.90 0.24
C HIS A 118 -4.93 34.71 0.11
N LEU A 119 -5.99 34.07 -0.41
CA LEU A 119 -7.35 34.57 -0.28
C LEU A 119 -8.04 33.87 0.89
N HIS A 120 -8.53 34.63 1.86
CA HIS A 120 -9.53 34.13 2.80
C HIS A 120 -10.94 34.45 2.28
N LEU A 121 -11.78 33.43 2.13
CA LEU A 121 -13.17 33.54 1.69
C LEU A 121 -14.12 33.06 2.79
N THR A 122 -15.01 33.94 3.25
CA THR A 122 -16.10 33.62 4.18
C THR A 122 -17.44 33.63 3.45
N LEU A 123 -18.35 32.73 3.80
CA LEU A 123 -19.76 32.76 3.39
C LEU A 123 -20.65 32.85 4.64
N LYS A 124 -21.64 33.74 4.62
CA LYS A 124 -22.61 33.86 5.71
C LYS A 124 -23.98 34.35 5.28
N GLN A 125 -24.97 34.14 6.14
CA GLN A 125 -26.26 34.80 6.10
C GLN A 125 -26.12 36.24 6.64
N LYS A 126 -26.89 37.13 6.05
CA LYS A 126 -26.93 38.54 6.39
C LYS A 126 -27.34 38.72 7.84
N GLY A 127 -26.57 39.52 8.56
CA GLY A 127 -26.78 39.77 10.00
C GLY A 127 -26.12 38.77 10.93
N ALA A 128 -25.50 37.70 10.42
CA ALA A 128 -24.76 36.75 11.25
C ALA A 128 -23.55 37.42 11.92
N GLN A 129 -23.38 37.15 13.22
CA GLN A 129 -22.28 37.62 14.06
C GLN A 129 -21.28 36.50 14.35
N LEU A 130 -20.02 36.87 14.57
CA LEU A 130 -18.88 35.95 14.58
C LEU A 130 -18.71 35.15 15.90
N SER A 131 -19.34 35.53 17.00
CA SER A 131 -19.02 34.94 18.32
C SER A 131 -19.50 33.49 18.49
N GLY A 132 -18.58 32.53 18.32
CA GLY A 132 -18.63 31.16 18.83
C GLY A 132 -19.20 30.03 17.94
N TRP A 133 -19.81 30.35 16.79
CA TRP A 133 -20.45 29.51 15.72
C TRP A 133 -21.41 28.35 16.11
N PRO A 134 -22.69 28.20 15.58
CA PRO A 134 -23.48 28.98 14.58
C PRO A 134 -24.84 29.54 15.13
N ALA A 135 -25.55 30.50 14.50
CA ALA A 135 -26.26 30.40 13.21
C ALA A 135 -25.90 31.53 12.22
N GLY A 136 -25.49 31.15 11.01
CA GLY A 136 -25.43 32.04 9.85
C GLY A 136 -24.16 31.98 9.00
N TYR A 137 -22.96 31.73 9.53
CA TYR A 137 -21.78 31.45 8.68
C TYR A 137 -21.78 29.99 8.26
N LEU A 138 -21.34 29.78 7.04
CA LEU A 138 -21.49 28.54 6.30
C LEU A 138 -20.14 28.17 5.72
N ASP A 139 -19.85 26.87 5.69
CA ASP A 139 -18.72 26.35 4.95
C ASP A 139 -18.85 26.77 3.47
N PRO A 140 -17.94 27.60 2.92
CA PRO A 140 -17.97 28.02 1.52
C PRO A 140 -17.65 26.88 0.57
N THR A 141 -17.03 25.81 1.06
CA THR A 141 -16.52 24.75 0.20
C THR A 141 -17.60 24.05 -0.62
N PRO A 142 -18.76 23.63 -0.07
CA PRO A 142 -19.85 23.09 -0.89
C PRO A 142 -20.24 23.93 -2.12
N PHE A 143 -20.06 25.26 -2.04
CA PHE A 143 -20.35 26.19 -3.14
C PHE A 143 -19.18 26.30 -4.12
N LEU A 144 -17.94 26.16 -3.65
CA LEU A 144 -16.72 26.18 -4.47
C LEU A 144 -16.51 24.92 -5.30
N LEU A 145 -16.94 23.76 -4.78
CA LEU A 145 -16.66 22.46 -5.39
C LEU A 145 -17.28 22.28 -6.78
N PRO A 146 -18.55 22.70 -7.04
CA PRO A 146 -19.12 22.63 -8.38
C PRO A 146 -18.28 23.35 -9.43
N LEU A 147 -17.57 24.42 -9.04
CA LEU A 147 -16.70 25.22 -9.90
C LEU A 147 -15.32 24.60 -10.13
N MET A 148 -14.99 23.56 -9.38
CA MET A 148 -13.88 22.64 -9.65
C MET A 148 -14.33 21.43 -10.50
N GLY A 149 -15.63 21.36 -10.85
CA GLY A 149 -16.25 20.21 -11.52
C GLY A 149 -16.87 19.18 -10.55
N TRP A 150 -16.91 19.45 -9.24
CA TRP A 150 -17.45 18.53 -8.22
C TRP A 150 -18.83 19.01 -7.75
N GLN A 151 -19.91 18.46 -8.29
CA GLN A 151 -21.26 18.81 -7.84
C GLN A 151 -21.64 18.01 -6.58
N THR A 152 -22.38 18.64 -5.66
CA THR A 152 -23.01 17.88 -4.56
C THR A 152 -23.95 16.87 -5.20
N PRO A 153 -23.74 15.56 -4.97
CA PRO A 153 -24.52 14.56 -5.67
C PRO A 153 -25.97 14.53 -5.14
N ALA A 154 -26.94 14.16 -5.98
CA ALA A 154 -28.34 14.04 -5.58
C ALA A 154 -28.62 12.71 -4.85
N GLY A 155 -29.57 12.72 -3.91
CA GLY A 155 -29.97 11.54 -3.12
C GLY A 155 -30.92 10.59 -3.87
N PRO A 156 -31.22 9.40 -3.32
CA PRO A 156 -31.00 8.97 -1.93
C PRO A 156 -29.54 8.66 -1.57
N TYR A 157 -29.21 8.71 -0.27
CA TYR A 157 -27.84 8.49 0.23
C TYR A 157 -27.77 7.31 1.19
N THR A 158 -26.59 6.69 1.22
CA THR A 158 -26.17 5.71 2.20
C THR A 158 -25.06 6.33 3.06
N GLU A 159 -25.26 6.34 4.38
CA GLU A 159 -24.28 6.86 5.34
C GLU A 159 -23.26 5.79 5.72
N GLY A 160 -22.01 6.20 5.93
CA GLY A 160 -20.97 5.30 6.44
C GLY A 160 -19.65 6.01 6.66
N TRP A 161 -18.59 5.24 6.80
CA TRP A 161 -17.24 5.69 7.09
C TRP A 161 -16.30 5.23 6.00
N ALA A 162 -15.51 6.18 5.50
CA ALA A 162 -14.51 5.98 4.44
C ALA A 162 -13.11 6.24 4.99
N TYR A 163 -12.12 5.51 4.48
CA TYR A 163 -10.74 5.68 4.93
C TYR A 163 -10.17 7.02 4.46
N THR A 164 -9.73 7.86 5.40
CA THR A 164 -9.45 9.29 5.16
C THR A 164 -8.37 9.51 4.09
N SER A 165 -7.32 8.70 4.04
CA SER A 165 -6.22 8.88 3.09
C SER A 165 -6.58 8.46 1.66
N ALA A 166 -7.72 7.80 1.46
CA ALA A 166 -8.18 7.33 0.15
C ALA A 166 -9.30 8.23 -0.43
N ILE A 167 -9.56 9.36 0.22
CA ILE A 167 -10.50 10.38 -0.27
C ILE A 167 -9.83 11.75 -0.29
N THR A 168 -10.02 12.49 -1.37
CA THR A 168 -9.56 13.88 -1.45
C THR A 168 -10.67 14.78 -0.94
N ILE A 169 -10.54 15.23 0.31
CA ILE A 169 -11.53 16.11 0.94
C ILE A 169 -11.29 17.54 0.48
N LYS A 170 -12.35 18.19 0.04
CA LYS A 170 -12.39 19.62 -0.15
C LYS A 170 -13.68 20.12 0.51
N GLY A 171 -13.53 20.58 1.75
CA GLY A 171 -14.63 20.95 2.66
C GLY A 171 -15.67 19.85 2.80
N ASN A 172 -16.95 20.13 2.58
CA ASN A 172 -17.99 19.12 2.81
C ASN A 172 -18.14 18.05 1.72
N LEU A 173 -17.38 18.07 0.62
CA LEU A 173 -17.34 16.94 -0.32
C LEU A 173 -15.96 16.30 -0.32
N ALA A 174 -15.94 15.01 -0.61
CA ALA A 174 -14.71 14.30 -0.93
C ALA A 174 -14.86 13.61 -2.28
N GLN A 175 -13.77 13.54 -3.03
CA GLN A 175 -13.69 12.65 -4.19
C GLN A 175 -13.02 11.35 -3.77
N ILE A 176 -13.61 10.23 -4.14
CA ILE A 176 -13.00 8.91 -3.93
C ILE A 176 -11.76 8.78 -4.82
N GLY A 177 -10.64 8.39 -4.22
CA GLY A 177 -9.39 8.18 -4.95
C GLY A 177 -9.46 7.00 -5.93
N SER A 178 -8.42 6.90 -6.76
CA SER A 178 -8.26 5.80 -7.72
C SER A 178 -8.36 4.43 -7.03
N GLY A 179 -9.17 3.54 -7.58
CA GLY A 179 -9.43 2.18 -7.07
C GLY A 179 -10.70 2.03 -6.22
N GLY A 180 -11.45 3.11 -5.96
CA GLY A 180 -12.67 3.09 -5.16
C GLY A 180 -12.40 2.97 -3.66
N ILE A 181 -13.44 2.97 -2.83
CA ILE A 181 -13.30 2.86 -1.38
C ILE A 181 -14.43 2.09 -0.71
N ASN A 182 -14.08 1.32 0.31
CA ASN A 182 -15.08 0.61 1.11
C ASN A 182 -15.79 1.58 2.07
N LEU A 183 -17.11 1.72 1.90
CA LEU A 183 -18.00 2.41 2.83
C LEU A 183 -18.36 1.46 3.98
N ARG A 184 -18.20 1.89 5.24
CA ARG A 184 -18.37 1.03 6.43
C ARG A 184 -19.35 1.59 7.43
N GLU A 185 -19.98 0.74 8.23
CA GLU A 185 -20.94 1.19 9.26
C GLU A 185 -20.26 1.86 10.46
N THR A 186 -18.99 1.54 10.71
CA THR A 186 -18.21 2.10 11.83
C THR A 186 -16.81 2.54 11.36
N PRO A 187 -16.16 3.51 12.04
CA PRO A 187 -14.84 4.04 11.68
C PRO A 187 -13.70 3.08 12.02
N SER A 188 -13.72 1.89 11.42
CA SER A 188 -12.77 0.82 11.68
C SER A 188 -12.59 -0.05 10.45
N VAL A 189 -11.38 -0.57 10.25
CA VAL A 189 -11.09 -1.55 9.19
C VAL A 189 -11.87 -2.86 9.36
N ASN A 190 -12.28 -3.16 10.60
CA ASN A 190 -13.15 -4.29 10.93
C ASN A 190 -14.65 -3.91 10.95
N GLY A 191 -15.00 -2.65 10.70
CA GLY A 191 -16.40 -2.23 10.60
C GLY A 191 -17.08 -2.94 9.44
N ARG A 192 -18.32 -3.40 9.66
CA ARG A 192 -19.14 -4.06 8.64
C ARG A 192 -19.13 -3.23 7.36
N LEU A 193 -18.79 -3.88 6.25
CA LEU A 193 -18.76 -3.25 4.94
C LEU A 193 -20.21 -3.04 4.50
N ILE A 194 -20.56 -1.80 4.19
CA ILE A 194 -21.85 -1.43 3.63
C ILE A 194 -21.80 -1.75 2.13
N ASP A 195 -20.84 -1.14 1.42
CA ASP A 195 -20.61 -1.38 0.01
C ASP A 195 -19.25 -0.79 -0.45
N LEU A 196 -18.88 -1.02 -1.69
CA LEU A 196 -17.80 -0.32 -2.38
C LEU A 196 -18.36 0.92 -3.07
N VAL A 197 -17.68 2.06 -2.91
CA VAL A 197 -17.93 3.30 -3.63
C VAL A 197 -16.93 3.39 -4.78
N GLU A 198 -17.40 3.69 -5.98
CA GLU A 198 -16.55 3.75 -7.17
C GLU A 198 -15.53 4.91 -7.09
N GLU A 199 -14.40 4.74 -7.77
CA GLU A 199 -13.40 5.80 -7.90
C GLU A 199 -13.97 7.05 -8.57
N ASP A 200 -13.37 8.21 -8.30
CA ASP A 200 -13.80 9.52 -8.77
C ASP A 200 -15.22 9.97 -8.33
N THR A 201 -15.95 9.14 -7.59
CA THR A 201 -17.26 9.47 -7.01
C THR A 201 -17.14 10.66 -6.07
N ILE A 202 -18.04 11.63 -6.21
CA ILE A 202 -18.17 12.74 -5.25
C ILE A 202 -19.12 12.31 -4.13
N VAL A 203 -18.64 12.39 -2.89
CA VAL A 203 -19.36 12.01 -1.67
C VAL A 203 -19.41 13.20 -0.71
N ILE A 204 -20.36 13.21 0.23
CA ILE A 204 -20.54 14.31 1.18
C ILE A 204 -19.91 13.93 2.52
N VAL A 205 -18.97 14.71 3.04
CA VAL A 205 -18.41 14.53 4.40
C VAL A 205 -19.42 15.04 5.43
N THR A 206 -19.75 14.20 6.42
CA THR A 206 -20.84 14.47 7.38
C THR A 206 -20.37 14.79 8.80
N GLY A 207 -19.06 14.77 9.07
CA GLY A 207 -18.52 15.02 10.40
C GLY A 207 -17.01 14.88 10.49
N ALA A 208 -16.48 15.07 11.70
CA ALA A 208 -15.05 14.99 11.97
C ALA A 208 -14.53 13.54 11.92
N ASN A 209 -13.25 13.40 11.56
CA ASN A 209 -12.57 12.11 11.49
C ASN A 209 -12.55 11.42 12.86
N ARG A 210 -12.67 10.09 12.85
CA ARG A 210 -12.39 9.24 14.00
C ARG A 210 -11.28 8.27 13.61
N ALA A 211 -10.13 8.40 14.27
CA ALA A 211 -8.89 7.72 13.86
C ALA A 211 -8.59 7.96 12.37
N LEU A 212 -8.53 6.90 11.56
CA LEU A 212 -8.19 6.95 10.13
C LEU A 212 -9.42 6.99 9.20
N TYR A 213 -10.63 7.23 9.75
CA TYR A 213 -11.88 7.18 9.01
C TYR A 213 -12.65 8.50 9.07
N THR A 214 -13.16 8.93 7.93
CA THR A 214 -14.03 10.10 7.74
C THR A 214 -15.47 9.65 7.53
N PRO A 215 -16.45 10.19 8.27
CA PRO A 215 -17.85 9.88 8.05
C PRO A 215 -18.34 10.58 6.77
N ILE A 216 -18.99 9.83 5.88
CA ILE A 216 -19.47 10.30 4.58
C ILE A 216 -20.90 9.82 4.28
N LYS A 217 -21.58 10.56 3.40
CA LYS A 217 -22.81 10.22 2.69
C LYS A 217 -22.48 9.96 1.24
N VAL A 218 -22.87 8.80 0.76
CA VAL A 218 -22.63 8.37 -0.61
C VAL A 218 -23.97 8.26 -1.34
N PRO A 219 -24.11 8.77 -2.57
CA PRO A 219 -25.30 8.50 -3.37
C PRO A 219 -25.49 7.00 -3.50
N THR A 220 -26.66 6.47 -3.15
CA THR A 220 -26.88 5.02 -3.15
C THR A 220 -26.68 4.41 -4.55
N VAL A 221 -26.91 5.21 -5.60
CA VAL A 221 -26.65 4.85 -7.01
C VAL A 221 -25.15 4.68 -7.35
N ALA A 222 -24.25 5.19 -6.51
CA ALA A 222 -22.80 5.09 -6.68
C ALA A 222 -22.19 3.93 -5.88
N LEU A 223 -23.03 3.09 -5.26
CA LEU A 223 -22.61 1.89 -4.55
C LEU A 223 -22.67 0.67 -5.48
N VAL A 224 -21.60 -0.12 -5.47
CA VAL A 224 -21.39 -1.21 -6.44
C VAL A 224 -22.39 -2.37 -6.30
N ASN A 225 -23.01 -2.55 -5.13
CA ASN A 225 -24.03 -3.57 -4.84
C ASN A 225 -25.39 -2.97 -4.41
N GLY A 226 -25.61 -1.66 -4.54
CA GLY A 226 -26.83 -0.99 -4.12
C GLY A 226 -28.02 -1.34 -5.02
N GLU A 227 -28.84 -2.31 -4.62
CA GLU A 227 -30.17 -2.48 -5.24
C GLU A 227 -31.10 -1.31 -4.82
N PRO A 228 -31.70 -0.58 -5.79
CA PRO A 228 -32.78 0.34 -5.49
C PRO A 228 -34.07 -0.43 -5.17
N THR A 229 -34.75 -0.09 -4.07
CA THR A 229 -36.17 -0.45 -3.90
C THR A 229 -37.01 0.20 -5.02
N PRO A 230 -37.93 -0.54 -5.67
CA PRO A 230 -38.58 -0.07 -6.90
C PRO A 230 -39.71 0.94 -6.63
N PRO A 231 -39.83 2.03 -7.41
CA PRO A 231 -41.10 2.70 -7.65
C PRO A 231 -41.87 2.02 -8.81
N PRO A 232 -43.20 2.21 -8.93
CA PRO A 232 -44.04 1.50 -9.90
C PRO A 232 -43.82 1.96 -11.36
N THR A 233 -43.91 1.02 -12.31
CA THR A 233 -43.90 1.15 -13.81
C THR A 233 -45.28 1.62 -14.33
N PRO A 234 -45.56 2.01 -15.62
CA PRO A 234 -44.79 2.04 -16.92
C PRO A 234 -45.03 3.37 -17.76
N PRO A 235 -44.78 3.55 -19.12
CA PRO A 235 -44.55 2.60 -20.25
C PRO A 235 -43.44 2.89 -21.32
N ALA A 236 -43.23 1.89 -22.19
CA ALA A 236 -42.27 1.77 -23.33
C ALA A 236 -42.82 2.34 -24.67
N PRO A 237 -42.07 2.50 -25.80
CA PRO A 237 -41.39 1.43 -26.61
C PRO A 237 -39.99 1.85 -27.21
N THR A 238 -39.12 1.00 -27.77
CA THR A 238 -39.20 0.23 -29.05
C THR A 238 -38.18 -0.93 -29.17
N THR A 239 -38.51 -1.94 -29.99
CA THR A 239 -37.83 -3.25 -30.18
C THR A 239 -36.78 -3.25 -31.31
N PRO A 240 -35.69 -4.07 -31.20
CA PRO A 240 -35.33 -4.95 -32.33
C PRO A 240 -34.83 -6.38 -31.96
N SER A 241 -35.25 -7.36 -32.78
CA SER A 241 -34.68 -8.71 -33.09
C SER A 241 -34.44 -9.76 -31.96
N THR A 242 -35.03 -10.96 -32.09
CA THR A 242 -34.98 -12.08 -31.13
C THR A 242 -34.16 -13.31 -31.57
N GLU A 243 -33.47 -13.31 -32.72
CA GLU A 243 -32.72 -14.50 -33.15
C GLU A 243 -31.37 -14.65 -32.42
N THR A 244 -31.19 -15.79 -31.72
CA THR A 244 -29.99 -16.10 -30.92
C THR A 244 -29.27 -17.37 -31.38
N VAL A 245 -27.97 -17.46 -31.08
CA VAL A 245 -27.07 -18.60 -31.32
C VAL A 245 -26.41 -18.98 -30.01
N THR A 246 -26.32 -20.29 -29.72
CA THR A 246 -25.68 -20.81 -28.51
C THR A 246 -24.31 -21.40 -28.80
N GLY A 247 -23.41 -21.33 -27.82
CA GLY A 247 -22.07 -21.90 -27.88
C GLY A 247 -21.27 -21.62 -26.61
N TRP A 248 -19.96 -21.80 -26.63
CA TRP A 248 -19.10 -21.70 -25.45
C TRP A 248 -18.10 -20.54 -25.57
N GLY A 249 -18.09 -19.67 -24.56
CA GLY A 249 -17.17 -18.52 -24.45
C GLY A 249 -16.17 -18.69 -23.32
N PHE A 250 -14.95 -18.23 -23.52
CA PHE A 250 -13.87 -18.29 -22.55
C PHE A 250 -14.08 -17.37 -21.35
N THR A 251 -14.13 -17.94 -20.14
CA THR A 251 -14.48 -17.27 -18.86
C THR A 251 -13.63 -16.04 -18.55
N SER A 252 -12.32 -16.05 -18.80
CA SER A 252 -11.46 -14.90 -18.48
C SER A 252 -11.74 -13.67 -19.33
N ASN A 253 -12.48 -13.83 -20.42
CA ASN A 253 -12.90 -12.74 -21.32
C ASN A 253 -14.36 -12.33 -21.06
N LEU A 254 -14.95 -12.81 -19.96
CA LEU A 254 -16.33 -12.60 -19.59
C LEU A 254 -16.39 -12.07 -18.16
N THR A 255 -17.07 -10.95 -17.97
CA THR A 255 -17.43 -10.48 -16.62
C THR A 255 -18.84 -10.95 -16.31
N VAL A 256 -18.98 -11.93 -15.42
CA VAL A 256 -20.26 -12.58 -15.08
C VAL A 256 -21.02 -11.76 -14.02
N ARG A 257 -22.32 -11.52 -14.26
CA ARG A 257 -23.29 -11.01 -13.28
C ARG A 257 -24.59 -11.81 -13.38
N GLY A 258 -24.84 -12.69 -12.41
CA GLY A 258 -26.02 -13.55 -12.40
C GLY A 258 -26.05 -14.51 -13.59
N ASN A 259 -27.16 -14.53 -14.34
CA ASN A 259 -27.31 -15.34 -15.56
C ASN A 259 -26.83 -14.62 -16.83
N GLN A 260 -26.09 -13.51 -16.71
CA GLN A 260 -25.52 -12.78 -17.83
C GLN A 260 -24.00 -12.64 -17.71
N ALA A 261 -23.34 -12.49 -18.84
CA ALA A 261 -21.90 -12.19 -18.92
C ALA A 261 -21.68 -11.03 -19.89
N THR A 262 -20.76 -10.13 -19.56
CA THR A 262 -20.31 -9.08 -20.48
C THR A 262 -19.02 -9.51 -21.15
N VAL A 263 -18.99 -9.49 -22.47
CA VAL A 263 -17.80 -9.79 -23.28
C VAL A 263 -16.78 -8.68 -23.13
N GLY A 264 -15.53 -9.03 -22.84
CA GLY A 264 -14.43 -8.06 -22.72
C GLY A 264 -14.24 -7.24 -24.00
N GLN A 265 -13.60 -6.08 -23.87
CA GLN A 265 -13.53 -5.03 -24.92
C GLN A 265 -13.03 -5.50 -26.31
N PHE A 266 -12.28 -6.61 -26.39
CA PHE A 266 -11.74 -7.14 -27.64
C PHE A 266 -12.63 -8.20 -28.32
N GLY A 267 -13.81 -8.49 -27.76
CA GLY A 267 -14.69 -9.54 -28.25
C GLY A 267 -14.28 -10.95 -27.82
N ILE A 268 -15.11 -11.93 -28.15
CA ILE A 268 -14.86 -13.34 -27.81
C ILE A 268 -15.31 -14.28 -28.92
N ASN A 269 -14.49 -15.29 -29.21
CA ASN A 269 -14.87 -16.36 -30.14
C ASN A 269 -15.84 -17.31 -29.44
N LEU A 270 -17.05 -17.44 -29.98
CA LEU A 270 -18.03 -18.42 -29.52
C LEU A 270 -17.75 -19.76 -30.21
N ARG A 271 -17.59 -20.84 -29.43
CA ARG A 271 -17.17 -22.15 -29.93
C ARG A 271 -18.27 -23.21 -29.81
N ALA A 272 -18.22 -24.25 -30.63
CA ALA A 272 -19.18 -25.35 -30.58
C ALA A 272 -19.06 -26.22 -29.32
N GLU A 273 -17.87 -26.31 -28.72
CA GLU A 273 -17.57 -27.11 -27.52
C GLU A 273 -16.66 -26.33 -26.55
N PRO A 274 -16.66 -26.65 -25.23
CA PRO A 274 -15.89 -25.95 -24.19
C PRO A 274 -14.38 -26.30 -24.20
N ARG A 275 -13.73 -26.16 -25.36
CA ARG A 275 -12.29 -26.41 -25.51
C ARG A 275 -11.67 -25.54 -26.60
N ARG A 276 -10.39 -25.20 -26.43
CA ARG A 276 -9.67 -24.24 -27.29
C ARG A 276 -9.54 -24.68 -28.76
N GLY A 277 -9.56 -25.98 -29.03
CA GLY A 277 -9.48 -26.56 -30.37
C GLY A 277 -10.81 -26.75 -31.10
N ALA A 278 -11.96 -26.40 -30.49
CA ALA A 278 -13.27 -26.59 -31.11
C ALA A 278 -13.55 -25.58 -32.24
N SER A 279 -14.40 -25.99 -33.20
CA SER A 279 -14.84 -25.17 -34.32
C SER A 279 -15.40 -23.82 -33.86
N ASN A 280 -14.98 -22.75 -34.53
CA ASN A 280 -15.40 -21.39 -34.23
C ASN A 280 -16.77 -21.11 -34.89
N ILE A 281 -17.76 -20.77 -34.07
CA ILE A 281 -19.11 -20.38 -34.53
C ILE A 281 -19.09 -18.95 -35.06
N GLY A 282 -18.34 -18.06 -34.41
CA GLY A 282 -18.19 -16.68 -34.82
C GLY A 282 -17.63 -15.79 -33.71
N LEU A 283 -17.18 -14.59 -34.08
CA LEU A 283 -16.68 -13.60 -33.13
C LEU A 283 -17.82 -12.72 -32.59
N VAL A 284 -18.04 -12.73 -31.28
CA VAL A 284 -18.99 -11.86 -30.58
C VAL A 284 -18.31 -10.53 -30.27
N LYS A 285 -19.01 -9.41 -30.52
CA LYS A 285 -18.51 -8.04 -30.31
C LYS A 285 -18.11 -7.80 -28.86
N GLY A 286 -17.02 -7.06 -28.65
CA GLY A 286 -16.61 -6.62 -27.32
C GLY A 286 -17.63 -5.68 -26.67
N GLY A 287 -17.81 -5.79 -25.36
CA GLY A 287 -18.84 -5.08 -24.59
C GLY A 287 -20.25 -5.68 -24.69
N THR A 288 -20.46 -6.74 -25.47
CA THR A 288 -21.77 -7.39 -25.62
C THR A 288 -22.19 -8.09 -24.33
N ILE A 289 -23.43 -7.86 -23.89
CA ILE A 289 -24.04 -8.65 -22.82
C ILE A 289 -24.68 -9.90 -23.42
N VAL A 290 -24.26 -11.06 -22.95
CA VAL A 290 -24.69 -12.39 -23.40
C VAL A 290 -25.32 -13.15 -22.23
N THR A 291 -26.23 -14.08 -22.52
CA THR A 291 -26.91 -14.85 -21.47
C THR A 291 -26.15 -16.15 -21.22
N ILE A 292 -25.88 -16.47 -19.95
CA ILE A 292 -25.30 -17.73 -19.51
C ILE A 292 -26.41 -18.77 -19.41
N THR A 293 -26.28 -19.87 -20.14
CA THR A 293 -27.34 -20.88 -20.25
C THR A 293 -27.11 -22.12 -19.38
N GLY A 294 -26.01 -22.19 -18.65
CA GLY A 294 -25.65 -23.34 -17.82
C GLY A 294 -24.35 -23.14 -17.04
N ALA A 295 -23.94 -24.18 -16.31
CA ALA A 295 -22.70 -24.16 -15.52
C ALA A 295 -21.45 -24.15 -16.40
N SER A 296 -20.36 -23.58 -15.88
CA SER A 296 -19.05 -23.58 -16.54
C SER A 296 -18.53 -25.02 -16.72
N SER A 297 -17.87 -25.26 -17.86
CA SER A 297 -17.12 -26.48 -18.13
C SER A 297 -15.66 -26.10 -18.39
N GLY A 298 -14.79 -26.38 -17.41
CA GLY A 298 -13.42 -25.87 -17.40
C GLY A 298 -13.38 -24.34 -17.45
N GLU A 299 -12.51 -23.79 -18.31
CA GLU A 299 -12.38 -22.35 -18.53
C GLU A 299 -13.47 -21.75 -19.45
N TYR A 300 -14.53 -22.50 -19.79
CA TYR A 300 -15.57 -22.07 -20.73
C TYR A 300 -16.95 -21.99 -20.08
N LEU A 301 -17.71 -20.95 -20.42
CA LEU A 301 -19.11 -20.76 -20.04
C LEU A 301 -20.03 -20.98 -21.25
N PRO A 302 -21.18 -21.65 -21.10
CA PRO A 302 -22.16 -21.77 -22.17
C PRO A 302 -22.96 -20.47 -22.28
N LEU A 303 -23.01 -19.90 -23.48
CA LEU A 303 -23.58 -18.59 -23.77
C LEU A 303 -24.65 -18.68 -24.87
N GLN A 304 -25.67 -17.84 -24.75
CA GLN A 304 -26.63 -17.51 -25.79
C GLN A 304 -26.42 -16.06 -26.22
N VAL A 305 -26.23 -15.86 -27.52
CA VAL A 305 -25.81 -14.58 -28.11
C VAL A 305 -26.73 -14.20 -29.26
N ARG A 306 -27.17 -12.95 -29.37
CA ARG A 306 -27.99 -12.50 -30.51
C ARG A 306 -27.16 -12.49 -31.79
N LYS A 307 -27.75 -12.89 -32.92
CA LYS A 307 -27.06 -12.90 -34.22
C LYS A 307 -26.53 -11.51 -34.61
N SER A 308 -27.22 -10.44 -34.23
CA SER A 308 -26.80 -9.05 -34.45
C SER A 308 -25.48 -8.67 -33.76
N ASP A 309 -25.09 -9.44 -32.73
CA ASP A 309 -23.98 -9.11 -31.85
C ASP A 309 -22.68 -9.82 -32.28
N PHE A 310 -22.69 -10.51 -33.42
CA PHE A 310 -21.50 -11.04 -34.06
C PHE A 310 -20.85 -10.03 -35.01
N SER A 311 -19.51 -10.05 -35.04
CA SER A 311 -18.67 -9.34 -36.01
C SER A 311 -18.30 -10.28 -37.14
N GLY A 312 -19.19 -10.48 -38.11
CA GLY A 312 -18.95 -11.29 -39.31
C GLY A 312 -19.87 -12.51 -39.46
N PRO A 313 -19.58 -13.41 -40.42
CA PRO A 313 -20.43 -14.56 -40.71
C PRO A 313 -20.47 -15.56 -39.55
N ILE A 314 -21.65 -16.16 -39.35
CA ILE A 314 -21.92 -17.16 -38.29
C ILE A 314 -21.94 -18.55 -38.91
N ASN A 315 -21.09 -19.46 -38.42
CA ASN A 315 -20.99 -20.84 -38.89
C ASN A 315 -21.60 -21.79 -37.86
N ILE A 316 -22.85 -22.21 -38.05
CA ILE A 316 -23.58 -23.10 -37.13
C ILE A 316 -23.48 -24.55 -37.66
N PRO A 317 -22.86 -25.50 -36.93
CA PRO A 317 -22.96 -26.93 -37.23
C PRO A 317 -24.32 -27.50 -36.77
N GLU A 318 -24.93 -28.42 -37.54
CA GLU A 318 -26.23 -29.03 -37.20
C GLU A 318 -26.19 -29.88 -35.90
N ALA A 319 -27.31 -29.84 -35.16
CA ALA A 319 -27.41 -30.21 -33.75
C ALA A 319 -27.47 -31.73 -33.47
N GLY A 320 -26.69 -32.18 -32.47
CA GLY A 320 -26.87 -33.45 -31.76
C GLY A 320 -27.35 -33.21 -30.33
N THR A 321 -28.35 -33.98 -29.89
CA THR A 321 -29.19 -33.82 -28.70
C THR A 321 -28.47 -33.97 -27.35
N THR A 322 -28.89 -33.17 -26.35
CA THR A 322 -28.52 -33.32 -24.92
C THR A 322 -29.61 -34.08 -24.15
N PRO A 323 -29.31 -35.11 -23.34
CA PRO A 323 -30.25 -35.66 -22.37
C PRO A 323 -30.13 -34.99 -20.99
N THR A 324 -31.28 -34.77 -20.38
CA THR A 324 -31.54 -34.22 -19.05
C THR A 324 -31.57 -35.32 -17.97
N THR A 325 -30.63 -35.34 -17.01
CA THR A 325 -30.83 -35.94 -15.67
C THR A 325 -29.78 -35.39 -14.67
N PRO A 326 -30.13 -35.08 -13.39
CA PRO A 326 -29.15 -34.57 -12.41
C PRO A 326 -28.28 -35.71 -11.84
N PRO A 327 -26.97 -35.52 -11.55
CA PRO A 327 -26.15 -36.61 -11.01
C PRO A 327 -26.36 -36.83 -9.51
N ALA A 328 -26.38 -38.12 -9.16
CA ALA A 328 -26.40 -38.67 -7.82
C ALA A 328 -25.02 -38.62 -7.13
N THR A 329 -25.01 -38.94 -5.83
CA THR A 329 -23.85 -39.10 -4.95
C THR A 329 -22.68 -39.84 -5.64
N PRO A 330 -21.42 -39.38 -5.53
CA PRO A 330 -20.32 -39.95 -6.29
C PRO A 330 -19.95 -41.33 -5.75
N THR A 331 -20.19 -42.37 -6.54
CA THR A 331 -19.65 -43.71 -6.31
C THR A 331 -18.32 -43.88 -7.05
N VAL A 332 -17.33 -44.47 -6.37
CA VAL A 332 -16.04 -44.87 -6.96
C VAL A 332 -16.25 -45.70 -8.23
N PRO A 333 -15.72 -45.27 -9.40
CA PRO A 333 -15.73 -46.10 -10.61
C PRO A 333 -14.88 -47.36 -10.41
N SER A 334 -15.43 -48.52 -10.79
CA SER A 334 -14.79 -49.84 -10.59
C SER A 334 -13.49 -50.03 -11.38
N ASP A 335 -13.20 -49.15 -12.34
CA ASP A 335 -12.02 -49.14 -13.20
C ASP A 335 -10.96 -48.11 -12.78
N SER A 336 -11.16 -47.42 -11.64
CA SER A 336 -10.26 -46.37 -11.16
C SER A 336 -8.88 -46.88 -10.74
N VAL A 337 -7.87 -46.05 -10.97
CA VAL A 337 -6.47 -46.27 -10.59
C VAL A 337 -6.20 -45.50 -9.30
N LEU A 338 -5.77 -46.21 -8.26
CA LEU A 338 -5.31 -45.62 -7.01
C LEU A 338 -3.90 -45.06 -7.19
N GLY A 339 -3.66 -43.83 -6.71
CA GLY A 339 -2.33 -43.24 -6.65
C GLY A 339 -2.25 -42.07 -5.66
N TRP A 340 -1.04 -41.65 -5.35
CA TRP A 340 -0.76 -40.53 -4.44
C TRP A 340 -0.43 -39.27 -5.24
N ALA A 341 -1.24 -38.23 -5.08
CA ALA A 341 -1.08 -36.94 -5.77
C ALA A 341 -0.64 -35.85 -4.80
N TRP A 342 0.16 -34.90 -5.28
CA TRP A 342 0.66 -33.79 -4.46
C TRP A 342 -0.49 -32.89 -3.99
N THR A 343 -0.68 -32.75 -2.68
CA THR A 343 -1.86 -32.12 -2.09
C THR A 343 -2.05 -30.67 -2.53
N GLN A 344 -0.97 -29.88 -2.65
CA GLN A 344 -1.06 -28.47 -3.07
C GLN A 344 -1.50 -28.27 -4.52
N ASN A 345 -1.46 -29.33 -5.34
CA ASN A 345 -1.91 -29.29 -6.72
C ASN A 345 -3.35 -29.85 -6.88
N LEU A 346 -4.03 -30.15 -5.78
CA LEU A 346 -5.41 -30.59 -5.76
C LEU A 346 -6.31 -29.52 -5.14
N THR A 347 -7.46 -29.30 -5.74
CA THR A 347 -8.58 -28.65 -5.07
C THR A 347 -9.48 -29.75 -4.50
N ILE A 348 -9.60 -29.82 -3.17
CA ILE A 348 -10.37 -30.86 -2.47
C ILE A 348 -11.66 -30.24 -1.92
N ALA A 349 -12.80 -30.83 -2.26
CA ALA A 349 -14.10 -30.43 -1.74
C ALA A 349 -14.86 -31.70 -1.29
N GLY A 350 -14.94 -31.92 0.02
CA GLY A 350 -15.50 -33.16 0.56
C GLY A 350 -14.65 -34.37 0.16
N GLY A 351 -15.30 -35.42 -0.35
CA GLY A 351 -14.64 -36.65 -0.82
C GLY A 351 -14.07 -36.56 -2.25
N GLU A 352 -14.16 -35.42 -2.92
CA GLU A 352 -13.71 -35.23 -4.31
C GLU A 352 -12.44 -34.37 -4.39
N ALA A 353 -11.60 -34.65 -5.39
CA ALA A 353 -10.38 -33.91 -5.69
C ALA A 353 -10.30 -33.58 -7.19
N THR A 354 -9.93 -32.34 -7.52
CA THR A 354 -9.70 -31.88 -8.89
C THR A 354 -8.24 -31.47 -9.08
N SER A 355 -7.60 -31.91 -10.16
CA SER A 355 -6.21 -31.59 -10.49
C SER A 355 -6.06 -30.14 -10.99
N GLY A 356 -5.04 -29.40 -10.52
CA GLY A 356 -4.79 -28.01 -10.90
C GLY A 356 -4.20 -27.79 -12.31
N ARG A 357 -3.88 -26.52 -12.63
CA ARG A 357 -3.50 -25.94 -13.95
C ARG A 357 -2.36 -26.63 -14.74
N PHE A 358 -1.65 -27.58 -14.15
CA PHE A 358 -0.55 -28.31 -14.82
C PHE A 358 -0.68 -29.83 -14.70
N GLY A 359 -1.82 -30.31 -14.19
CA GLY A 359 -1.94 -31.67 -13.71
C GLY A 359 -1.11 -31.92 -12.44
N THR A 360 -1.09 -33.17 -11.98
CA THR A 360 -0.23 -33.59 -10.87
C THR A 360 0.26 -35.01 -11.10
N ASN A 361 1.52 -35.30 -10.74
CA ASN A 361 2.05 -36.65 -10.93
C ASN A 361 1.42 -37.61 -9.90
N LEU A 362 0.75 -38.66 -10.39
CA LEU A 362 0.30 -39.77 -9.55
C LEU A 362 1.48 -40.69 -9.28
N ARG A 363 1.67 -41.02 -8.01
CA ARG A 363 2.78 -41.87 -7.56
C ARG A 363 2.28 -43.10 -6.82
N ALA A 364 3.08 -44.16 -6.87
CA ALA A 364 2.78 -45.40 -6.17
C ALA A 364 2.88 -45.30 -4.63
N ALA A 365 3.57 -44.28 -4.10
CA ALA A 365 3.70 -44.04 -2.65
C ALA A 365 3.80 -42.53 -2.35
N PRO A 366 3.51 -42.06 -1.12
CA PRO A 366 3.48 -40.64 -0.74
C PRO A 366 4.87 -40.03 -0.53
N ASN A 367 5.75 -40.13 -1.52
CA ASN A 367 7.06 -39.48 -1.52
C ASN A 367 7.53 -39.17 -2.95
N ARG A 368 8.45 -38.20 -3.07
CA ARG A 368 8.92 -37.69 -4.36
C ARG A 368 9.69 -38.71 -5.22
N THR A 369 10.26 -39.75 -4.61
CA THR A 369 11.07 -40.78 -5.28
C THR A 369 10.27 -42.00 -5.72
N ALA A 370 9.00 -42.11 -5.33
CA ALA A 370 8.15 -43.25 -5.67
C ALA A 370 7.86 -43.34 -7.17
N ALA A 371 7.68 -44.57 -7.65
CA ALA A 371 7.40 -44.87 -9.05
C ALA A 371 6.19 -44.08 -9.56
N SER A 372 6.33 -43.48 -10.74
CA SER A 372 5.26 -42.72 -11.39
C SER A 372 4.21 -43.68 -11.94
N ILE A 373 2.94 -43.40 -11.68
CA ILE A 373 1.79 -44.08 -12.28
C ILE A 373 1.40 -43.38 -13.57
N GLY A 374 1.58 -42.06 -13.64
CA GLY A 374 1.24 -41.21 -14.78
C GLY A 374 0.90 -39.79 -14.32
N LEU A 375 0.59 -38.92 -15.27
CA LEU A 375 0.16 -37.56 -14.98
C LEU A 375 -1.36 -37.52 -14.83
N PHE A 376 -1.87 -37.19 -13.64
CA PHE A 376 -3.28 -36.87 -13.43
C PHE A 376 -3.59 -35.55 -14.14
N ASN A 377 -4.38 -35.63 -15.21
CA ASN A 377 -4.58 -34.55 -16.16
C ASN A 377 -5.19 -33.30 -15.51
N GLU A 378 -4.79 -32.14 -16.01
CA GLU A 378 -5.32 -30.84 -15.59
C GLU A 378 -6.85 -30.80 -15.62
N GLY A 379 -7.47 -30.33 -14.54
CA GLY A 379 -8.92 -30.19 -14.40
C GLY A 379 -9.70 -31.49 -14.27
N ALA A 380 -9.04 -32.65 -14.36
CA ALA A 380 -9.71 -33.93 -14.20
C ALA A 380 -10.08 -34.19 -12.73
N GLN A 381 -11.13 -34.99 -12.54
CA GLN A 381 -11.71 -35.28 -11.23
C GLN A 381 -11.31 -36.67 -10.72
N ALA A 382 -11.20 -36.78 -9.40
CA ALA A 382 -10.88 -37.99 -8.68
C ALA A 382 -11.60 -38.03 -7.33
N ILE A 383 -11.63 -39.21 -6.70
CA ILE A 383 -12.19 -39.39 -5.35
C ILE A 383 -11.05 -39.57 -4.37
N VAL A 384 -11.12 -38.91 -3.21
CA VAL A 384 -10.15 -39.07 -2.12
C VAL A 384 -10.29 -40.46 -1.52
N ALA A 385 -9.21 -41.24 -1.59
CA ALA A 385 -9.22 -42.68 -1.32
C ALA A 385 -8.81 -43.06 0.12
N GLY A 386 -8.44 -42.09 0.96
CA GLY A 386 -7.97 -42.30 2.32
C GLY A 386 -7.31 -41.06 2.92
N GLN A 387 -6.68 -41.22 4.08
CA GLN A 387 -6.00 -40.11 4.76
C GLN A 387 -4.75 -39.66 3.99
N ALA A 388 -4.50 -38.35 3.98
CA ALA A 388 -3.27 -37.79 3.44
C ALA A 388 -2.06 -38.24 4.29
N GLN A 389 -0.91 -38.43 3.64
CA GLN A 389 0.34 -38.80 4.28
C GLN A 389 1.45 -37.86 3.78
N GLY A 390 1.96 -37.01 4.68
CA GLY A 390 2.89 -35.94 4.30
C GLY A 390 2.25 -34.93 3.35
N GLU A 391 2.95 -34.59 2.26
CA GLU A 391 2.48 -33.64 1.23
C GLU A 391 1.63 -34.30 0.12
N TYR A 392 1.15 -35.53 0.35
CA TYR A 392 0.44 -36.33 -0.65
C TYR A 392 -0.94 -36.79 -0.16
N THR A 393 -1.94 -36.65 -1.04
CA THR A 393 -3.30 -37.14 -0.84
C THR A 393 -3.55 -38.36 -1.75
N PRO A 394 -4.08 -39.47 -1.21
CA PRO A 394 -4.41 -40.64 -2.02
C PRO A 394 -5.72 -40.39 -2.77
N VAL A 395 -5.73 -40.67 -4.07
CA VAL A 395 -6.87 -40.44 -4.95
C VAL A 395 -7.11 -41.63 -5.87
N GLN A 396 -8.38 -41.87 -6.20
CA GLN A 396 -8.82 -42.81 -7.22
C GLN A 396 -9.23 -42.04 -8.48
N VAL A 397 -8.48 -42.26 -9.56
CA VAL A 397 -8.56 -41.50 -10.81
C VAL A 397 -8.94 -42.44 -11.96
N ARG A 398 -9.81 -42.02 -12.87
CA ARG A 398 -10.13 -42.84 -14.04
C ARG A 398 -8.91 -43.00 -14.96
N PRO A 399 -8.66 -44.17 -15.55
CA PRO A 399 -7.54 -44.36 -16.49
C PRO A 399 -7.51 -43.36 -17.65
N SER A 400 -8.68 -42.92 -18.15
CA SER A 400 -8.80 -41.91 -19.21
C SER A 400 -8.29 -40.54 -18.80
N ASP A 401 -8.24 -40.27 -17.49
CA ASP A 401 -7.87 -39.00 -16.89
C ASP A 401 -6.39 -38.98 -16.47
N ILE A 402 -5.62 -40.00 -16.89
CA ILE A 402 -4.18 -40.14 -16.63
C ILE A 402 -3.40 -40.20 -17.95
N THR A 403 -2.64 -39.14 -18.26
CA THR A 403 -1.70 -39.15 -19.38
C THR A 403 -0.45 -39.95 -19.04
N GLY A 404 -0.03 -40.84 -19.94
CA GLY A 404 1.17 -41.65 -19.75
C GLY A 404 1.02 -42.75 -18.70
N LEU A 405 -0.20 -43.29 -18.53
CA LEU A 405 -0.50 -44.36 -17.59
C LEU A 405 0.41 -45.57 -17.79
N VAL A 406 1.23 -45.88 -16.79
CA VAL A 406 2.21 -46.97 -16.83
C VAL A 406 1.50 -48.33 -16.71
N ARG A 407 1.86 -49.29 -17.59
CA ARG A 407 1.36 -50.68 -17.54
C ARG A 407 2.52 -51.68 -17.63
N PRO A 408 2.57 -52.72 -16.77
CA PRO A 408 1.68 -52.97 -15.64
C PRO A 408 1.80 -51.88 -14.55
N LEU A 409 0.71 -51.65 -13.80
CA LEU A 409 0.71 -50.63 -12.75
C LEU A 409 1.73 -50.98 -11.64
N PRO A 410 2.52 -50.02 -11.14
CA PRO A 410 3.40 -50.26 -10.01
C PRO A 410 2.58 -50.55 -8.75
N THR A 411 3.13 -51.37 -7.84
CA THR A 411 2.49 -51.69 -6.56
C THR A 411 2.29 -50.41 -5.75
N THR A 412 1.02 -50.04 -5.53
CA THR A 412 0.66 -48.79 -4.86
C THR A 412 0.44 -49.03 -3.37
N THR A 413 1.06 -48.19 -2.53
CA THR A 413 0.88 -48.19 -1.08
C THR A 413 -0.57 -47.87 -0.74
N GLN A 414 -1.22 -48.76 0.02
CA GLN A 414 -2.61 -48.60 0.41
C GLN A 414 -2.75 -47.50 1.47
N PRO A 415 -3.65 -46.52 1.27
CA PRO A 415 -3.86 -45.44 2.23
C PRO A 415 -4.65 -45.93 3.46
N GLN A 416 -4.46 -45.24 4.58
CA GLN A 416 -5.27 -45.48 5.76
C GLN A 416 -6.73 -45.02 5.53
N PRO A 417 -7.75 -45.77 5.96
CA PRO A 417 -9.15 -45.39 5.79
C PRO A 417 -9.48 -44.05 6.45
N LEU A 418 -10.38 -43.27 5.85
CA LEU A 418 -10.95 -42.09 6.47
C LEU A 418 -11.69 -42.51 7.76
N PRO A 419 -11.54 -41.79 8.89
CA PRO A 419 -12.18 -42.18 10.15
C PRO A 419 -13.71 -42.12 10.01
N ALA A 420 -14.40 -43.13 10.55
CA ALA A 420 -15.86 -43.15 10.56
C ALA A 420 -16.41 -41.96 11.37
N SER A 421 -17.40 -41.27 10.81
CA SER A 421 -18.10 -40.17 11.48
C SER A 421 -18.71 -40.69 12.79
N THR A 422 -18.07 -40.36 13.91
CA THR A 422 -18.57 -40.66 15.26
C THR A 422 -19.07 -39.36 15.86
N THR A 423 -20.31 -39.40 16.33
CA THR A 423 -20.96 -38.33 17.10
C THR A 423 -20.10 -37.94 18.28
N LEU A 424 -19.78 -36.65 18.39
CA LEU A 424 -18.97 -36.09 19.48
C LEU A 424 -19.59 -36.38 20.86
N PRO A 425 -18.80 -36.84 21.85
CA PRO A 425 -19.24 -36.90 23.24
C PRO A 425 -19.33 -35.48 23.85
N PRO A 426 -20.07 -35.30 24.97
CA PRO A 426 -20.28 -33.98 25.56
C PRO A 426 -18.96 -33.35 26.00
N THR A 427 -18.84 -32.04 25.75
CA THR A 427 -17.71 -31.21 26.16
C THR A 427 -17.52 -31.31 27.69
N PRO A 428 -16.30 -31.60 28.20
CA PRO A 428 -16.06 -31.60 29.63
C PRO A 428 -16.33 -30.21 30.22
N THR A 429 -17.03 -30.16 31.34
CA THR A 429 -17.33 -28.92 32.06
C THR A 429 -16.05 -28.42 32.76
N PRO A 430 -15.64 -27.15 32.58
CA PRO A 430 -14.44 -26.61 33.22
C PRO A 430 -14.59 -26.57 34.75
N ILE A 431 -13.50 -26.87 35.46
CA ILE A 431 -13.40 -26.85 36.93
C ILE A 431 -12.84 -25.49 37.45
N HIS A 432 -12.46 -24.60 36.52
CA HIS A 432 -11.86 -23.27 36.72
C HIS A 432 -12.44 -22.26 35.71
N ASP A 433 -12.32 -20.96 35.98
CA ASP A 433 -12.69 -19.90 35.03
C ASP A 433 -11.81 -19.99 33.77
N THR A 434 -12.41 -19.80 32.59
CA THR A 434 -11.70 -20.02 31.32
C THR A 434 -11.99 -18.93 30.29
N THR A 435 -10.94 -18.42 29.66
CA THR A 435 -10.99 -17.44 28.58
C THR A 435 -11.12 -18.13 27.21
N PRO A 436 -12.15 -17.80 26.40
CA PRO A 436 -12.28 -18.31 25.04
C PRO A 436 -11.36 -17.56 24.07
N GLY A 437 -10.79 -18.29 23.11
CA GLY A 437 -9.95 -17.73 22.08
C GLY A 437 -9.60 -18.70 20.96
N TRP A 438 -8.65 -18.30 20.13
CA TRP A 438 -8.24 -19.01 18.92
C TRP A 438 -6.75 -19.26 18.95
N ALA A 439 -6.38 -20.54 18.96
CA ALA A 439 -5.01 -21.00 18.94
C ALA A 439 -4.58 -21.31 17.50
N PHE A 440 -3.39 -20.86 17.10
CA PHE A 440 -2.86 -21.16 15.77
C PHE A 440 -2.59 -22.67 15.63
N THR A 441 -3.26 -23.32 14.68
CA THR A 441 -3.38 -24.78 14.58
C THR A 441 -2.04 -25.48 14.41
N ALA A 442 -1.10 -24.87 13.68
CA ALA A 442 0.23 -25.44 13.46
C ALA A 442 1.17 -25.36 14.69
N GLN A 443 0.76 -24.67 15.75
CA GLN A 443 1.54 -24.48 16.99
C GLN A 443 0.92 -25.21 18.19
N ILE A 444 -0.12 -26.02 17.98
CA ILE A 444 -0.76 -26.85 19.01
C ILE A 444 -0.83 -28.31 18.56
N THR A 445 -0.83 -29.24 19.52
CA THR A 445 -1.15 -30.65 19.26
C THR A 445 -2.55 -30.95 19.78
N VAL A 446 -3.46 -31.35 18.90
CA VAL A 446 -4.85 -31.69 19.27
C VAL A 446 -4.97 -33.19 19.49
N ALA A 447 -5.47 -33.59 20.66
CA ALA A 447 -5.77 -34.97 21.01
C ALA A 447 -7.14 -35.06 21.71
N GLY A 448 -8.15 -35.54 21.00
CA GLY A 448 -9.53 -35.53 21.48
C GLY A 448 -10.08 -34.10 21.62
N GLY A 449 -10.82 -33.84 22.71
CA GLY A 449 -11.34 -32.49 23.04
C GLY A 449 -10.32 -31.53 23.66
N MET A 450 -9.03 -31.88 23.66
CA MET A 450 -7.95 -31.10 24.26
C MET A 450 -6.88 -30.72 23.22
N ALA A 451 -6.26 -29.57 23.41
CA ALA A 451 -5.10 -29.10 22.67
C ALA A 451 -3.96 -28.77 23.63
N THR A 452 -2.73 -29.10 23.26
CA THR A 452 -1.52 -28.76 24.02
C THR A 452 -0.68 -27.77 23.23
N ALA A 453 -0.28 -26.66 23.86
CA ALA A 453 0.60 -25.66 23.23
C ALA A 453 1.99 -26.25 22.93
N GLY A 454 2.59 -25.88 21.79
CA GLY A 454 3.93 -26.33 21.39
C GLY A 454 5.04 -25.86 22.33
N GLN A 455 6.26 -26.33 22.09
CA GLN A 455 7.43 -26.16 22.96
C GLN A 455 7.84 -24.69 23.27
N PHE A 456 7.30 -23.71 22.56
CA PHE A 456 7.58 -22.28 22.76
C PHE A 456 6.36 -21.48 23.26
N GLY A 457 5.24 -22.16 23.57
CA GLY A 457 3.97 -21.51 23.90
C GLY A 457 3.29 -20.90 22.67
N ILE A 458 2.13 -20.28 22.89
CA ILE A 458 1.29 -19.75 21.80
C ILE A 458 0.49 -18.53 22.24
N ASN A 459 0.34 -17.55 21.34
CA ASN A 459 -0.57 -16.42 21.57
C ASN A 459 -2.02 -16.83 21.24
N LEU A 460 -2.90 -16.68 22.21
CA LEU A 460 -4.33 -16.89 22.07
C LEU A 460 -4.96 -15.62 21.46
N ARG A 461 -5.76 -15.80 20.40
CA ARG A 461 -6.38 -14.69 19.65
C ARG A 461 -7.88 -14.59 19.90
N ASP A 462 -8.45 -13.40 19.76
CA ASP A 462 -9.91 -13.21 19.85
C ASP A 462 -10.67 -13.66 18.59
N ALA A 463 -9.98 -13.88 17.46
CA ALA A 463 -10.55 -14.31 16.19
C ALA A 463 -9.63 -15.29 15.41
N PRO A 464 -10.17 -16.18 14.53
CA PRO A 464 -9.41 -17.19 13.78
C PRO A 464 -8.65 -16.60 12.57
N ARG A 465 -7.84 -15.57 12.79
CA ARG A 465 -7.07 -14.89 11.73
C ARG A 465 -5.78 -14.30 12.29
N ARG A 466 -4.75 -14.21 11.45
CA ARG A 466 -3.39 -13.81 11.84
C ARG A 466 -3.27 -12.43 12.48
N ASN A 467 -4.21 -11.52 12.20
CA ASN A 467 -4.30 -10.19 12.79
C ASN A 467 -5.37 -10.06 13.88
N GLY A 468 -5.90 -11.16 14.42
CA GLY A 468 -6.74 -11.13 15.63
C GLY A 468 -5.97 -10.51 16.80
N ASN A 469 -6.67 -9.83 17.71
CA ASN A 469 -6.03 -9.25 18.88
C ASN A 469 -5.43 -10.37 19.75
N ASN A 470 -4.23 -10.15 20.28
CA ASN A 470 -3.67 -11.07 21.27
C ASN A 470 -4.41 -10.87 22.60
N ILE A 471 -5.11 -11.90 23.07
CA ILE A 471 -5.87 -11.86 24.33
C ILE A 471 -5.15 -12.57 25.48
N GLY A 472 -4.00 -13.16 25.21
CA GLY A 472 -3.11 -13.72 26.23
C GLY A 472 -2.18 -14.76 25.65
N PHE A 473 -1.13 -15.06 26.38
CA PHE A 473 -0.13 -16.05 26.02
C PHE A 473 -0.35 -17.34 26.82
N VAL A 474 -0.41 -18.47 26.13
CA VAL A 474 -0.49 -19.80 26.71
C VAL A 474 0.92 -20.38 26.77
N PRO A 475 1.47 -20.68 27.96
CA PRO A 475 2.82 -21.19 28.10
C PRO A 475 3.05 -22.52 27.37
N ALA A 476 4.31 -22.80 27.05
CA ALA A 476 4.71 -24.04 26.40
C ALA A 476 4.20 -25.28 27.14
N ASN A 477 3.70 -26.26 26.38
CA ASN A 477 3.13 -27.52 26.88
C ASN A 477 1.87 -27.39 27.76
N ALA A 478 1.29 -26.20 27.90
CA ALA A 478 0.05 -26.02 28.66
C ALA A 478 -1.17 -26.53 27.88
N SER A 479 -2.16 -27.04 28.62
CA SER A 479 -3.38 -27.63 28.06
C SER A 479 -4.49 -26.61 27.85
N MET A 480 -5.27 -26.82 26.80
CA MET A 480 -6.42 -26.00 26.39
C MET A 480 -7.56 -26.92 25.97
N ILE A 481 -8.80 -26.50 26.13
CA ILE A 481 -9.99 -27.26 25.72
C ILE A 481 -10.37 -26.83 24.32
N VAL A 482 -10.47 -27.75 23.35
CA VAL A 482 -10.95 -27.45 22.00
C VAL A 482 -12.47 -27.32 22.01
N THR A 483 -12.98 -26.20 21.51
CA THR A 483 -14.42 -25.88 21.58
C THR A 483 -15.14 -25.93 20.25
N GLY A 484 -14.46 -26.31 19.16
CA GLY A 484 -15.05 -26.39 17.83
C GLY A 484 -14.06 -26.80 16.74
N ALA A 485 -14.54 -26.91 15.50
CA ALA A 485 -13.70 -27.20 14.35
C ALA A 485 -12.80 -26.02 13.99
N ALA A 486 -11.61 -26.32 13.47
CA ALA A 486 -10.67 -25.29 13.00
C ALA A 486 -11.29 -24.45 11.89
N GLN A 487 -11.04 -23.14 11.93
CA GLN A 487 -11.44 -22.18 10.90
C GLN A 487 -10.18 -21.56 10.30
N GLY A 488 -9.86 -21.95 9.06
CA GLY A 488 -8.59 -21.61 8.45
C GLY A 488 -7.42 -22.21 9.25
N GLU A 489 -6.46 -21.37 9.64
CA GLU A 489 -5.25 -21.79 10.34
C GLU A 489 -5.38 -21.76 11.88
N TYR A 490 -6.60 -21.60 12.40
CA TYR A 490 -6.85 -21.41 13.83
C TYR A 490 -7.89 -22.41 14.36
N THR A 491 -7.61 -22.96 15.54
CA THR A 491 -8.50 -23.87 16.28
C THR A 491 -9.12 -23.11 17.45
N PRO A 492 -10.45 -23.11 17.61
CA PRO A 492 -11.10 -22.46 18.75
C PRO A 492 -10.85 -23.27 20.03
N VAL A 493 -10.36 -22.59 21.06
CA VAL A 493 -10.04 -23.19 22.36
C VAL A 493 -10.54 -22.34 23.53
N ARG A 494 -10.66 -22.95 24.70
CA ARG A 494 -10.74 -22.27 26.00
C ARG A 494 -9.51 -22.61 26.82
N VAL A 495 -8.95 -21.61 27.49
CA VAL A 495 -7.76 -21.74 28.32
C VAL A 495 -8.13 -21.36 29.75
N ASP A 496 -7.63 -22.11 30.71
CA ASP A 496 -7.76 -21.78 32.13
C ASP A 496 -7.14 -20.40 32.40
N ASP A 497 -7.84 -19.53 33.11
CA ASP A 497 -7.37 -18.17 33.41
C ASP A 497 -6.10 -18.20 34.27
N ASP A 498 -5.90 -19.27 35.07
CA ASP A 498 -4.65 -19.50 35.84
C ASP A 498 -3.46 -19.89 34.95
N VAL A 499 -3.73 -20.30 33.69
CA VAL A 499 -2.72 -20.67 32.68
C VAL A 499 -2.50 -19.53 31.68
N LEU A 500 -3.52 -18.71 31.39
CA LEU A 500 -3.47 -17.64 30.40
C LEU A 500 -2.74 -16.40 30.94
N GLN A 501 -1.58 -16.08 30.36
CA GLN A 501 -0.82 -14.88 30.72
C GLN A 501 -1.31 -13.67 29.92
N LEU A 502 -1.93 -12.69 30.60
CA LEU A 502 -2.47 -11.50 29.91
C LEU A 502 -1.38 -10.62 29.29
N PRO A 503 -1.67 -9.89 28.19
CA PRO A 503 -0.74 -8.94 27.59
C PRO A 503 -0.36 -7.83 28.60
N PHE A 504 0.93 -7.51 28.70
CA PHE A 504 1.45 -6.52 29.66
C PHE A 504 0.70 -5.17 29.57
N SER A 505 0.09 -4.74 30.68
CA SER A 505 -0.39 -3.37 30.85
C SER A 505 0.70 -2.49 31.47
N ALA A 506 0.92 -1.29 30.94
CA ALA A 506 1.82 -0.31 31.53
C ALA A 506 1.40 0.05 32.96
N ALA A 507 2.34 -0.08 33.91
CA ALA A 507 2.20 0.37 35.30
C ALA A 507 3.45 1.17 35.73
N PRO A 508 3.35 2.04 36.75
CA PRO A 508 3.99 3.36 36.76
C PRO A 508 5.41 3.44 37.33
N VAL A 509 6.05 4.57 37.02
CA VAL A 509 7.44 4.97 37.33
C VAL A 509 7.72 5.00 38.85
N ILE A 510 8.83 4.39 39.27
CA ILE A 510 9.43 4.56 40.61
C ILE A 510 10.87 5.04 40.45
N SER A 511 11.18 6.21 41.00
CA SER A 511 12.52 6.82 41.05
C SER A 511 13.42 6.16 42.11
N PRO A 512 14.75 6.27 41.96
CA PRO A 512 15.61 6.43 43.12
C PRO A 512 16.54 7.65 43.04
N THR A 513 16.90 8.10 44.23
CA THR A 513 17.50 9.35 44.67
C THR A 513 19.02 9.51 44.45
N SER A 514 19.42 10.77 44.20
CA SER A 514 20.73 11.48 44.25
C SER A 514 21.64 11.20 45.48
N PRO A 515 22.95 11.65 45.57
CA PRO A 515 23.40 13.05 45.29
C PRO A 515 24.87 13.43 44.90
N ASN A 516 24.96 14.71 44.43
CA ASN A 516 26.01 15.77 44.52
C ASN A 516 27.34 15.63 43.73
N HIS A 517 27.90 16.67 43.06
CA HIS A 517 28.07 18.10 43.43
C HIS A 517 28.07 19.10 42.24
N SER A 518 27.62 20.35 42.50
CA SER A 518 27.71 21.56 41.63
C SER A 518 28.94 22.44 41.94
N PRO A 519 29.26 23.50 41.15
CA PRO A 519 28.55 24.79 41.26
C PRO A 519 28.24 25.56 39.94
N THR A 520 27.16 26.35 39.97
CA THR A 520 26.66 27.37 38.98
C THR A 520 26.98 28.80 39.54
N PRO A 521 26.84 30.00 38.88
CA PRO A 521 25.84 30.47 37.86
C PRO A 521 26.40 31.52 36.81
N PRO A 522 25.61 32.26 35.95
CA PRO A 522 24.15 32.42 35.88
C PRO A 522 23.45 32.24 34.51
N GLN A 523 22.13 32.03 34.64
CA GLN A 523 21.11 31.80 33.61
C GLN A 523 20.73 33.06 32.81
N ASN A 524 20.45 32.88 31.51
CA ASN A 524 19.17 33.24 30.89
C ASN A 524 19.24 33.04 29.36
N GLN A 525 18.93 31.84 28.87
CA GLN A 525 18.16 31.54 27.63
C GLN A 525 17.77 30.05 27.71
N PRO A 526 16.55 29.61 27.33
CA PRO A 526 16.33 28.20 27.03
C PRO A 526 17.28 27.82 25.89
N GLU A 527 18.14 26.83 26.11
CA GLU A 527 18.94 26.27 25.03
C GLU A 527 18.00 25.79 23.91
N PRO A 528 18.28 26.12 22.64
CA PRO A 528 17.56 25.51 21.54
C PRO A 528 17.74 23.99 21.61
N ALA A 529 16.66 23.25 21.38
CA ALA A 529 16.70 21.79 21.32
C ALA A 529 17.89 21.34 20.46
N THR A 530 18.74 20.45 20.99
CA THR A 530 19.83 19.83 20.24
C THR A 530 19.27 19.25 18.94
N LEU A 531 19.68 19.84 17.81
CA LEU A 531 19.51 19.24 16.48
C LEU A 531 20.12 17.82 16.52
N GLY A 532 19.54 16.85 15.81
CA GLY A 532 19.89 15.43 15.86
C GLY A 532 21.31 15.08 15.39
N GLN A 533 21.54 13.80 15.08
CA GLN A 533 22.90 13.23 14.91
C GLN A 533 23.23 12.74 13.50
N ALA A 534 22.38 13.02 12.49
CA ALA A 534 22.55 12.44 11.15
C ALA A 534 23.82 13.00 10.46
N LYS A 535 24.77 12.13 10.12
CA LYS A 535 26.01 12.51 9.42
C LYS A 535 25.76 12.86 7.95
N LEU A 536 26.40 13.92 7.45
CA LEU A 536 26.38 14.25 6.03
C LEU A 536 27.49 13.53 5.28
N GLY A 537 27.16 12.94 4.14
CA GLY A 537 28.11 12.16 3.36
C GLY A 537 27.86 12.15 1.87
N LEU A 538 28.78 11.50 1.17
CA LEU A 538 28.79 11.33 -0.28
C LEU A 538 29.22 9.91 -0.62
N HIS A 539 28.55 9.32 -1.60
CA HIS A 539 28.92 8.06 -2.21
C HIS A 539 30.14 8.30 -3.12
N ALA A 540 31.21 7.51 -2.97
CA ALA A 540 32.38 7.55 -3.84
C ALA A 540 32.05 7.11 -5.27
N SER A 541 33.05 6.99 -6.15
CA SER A 541 32.81 6.65 -7.56
C SER A 541 31.85 5.48 -7.75
N ALA A 542 30.98 5.54 -8.76
CA ALA A 542 30.30 4.35 -9.26
C ALA A 542 31.26 3.42 -10.03
N ASP A 543 32.44 3.93 -10.41
CA ASP A 543 33.48 3.18 -11.10
C ASP A 543 34.49 2.56 -10.12
N PRO A 544 35.29 1.57 -10.54
CA PRO A 544 36.25 0.90 -9.65
C PRO A 544 37.35 1.79 -9.08
N THR A 545 37.67 2.93 -9.69
CA THR A 545 38.81 3.76 -9.27
C THR A 545 38.34 5.09 -8.70
N ILE A 546 38.77 5.41 -7.47
CA ILE A 546 38.58 6.74 -6.88
C ILE A 546 39.75 7.63 -7.34
N THR A 547 39.43 8.63 -8.13
CA THR A 547 40.37 9.57 -8.76
C THR A 547 40.87 10.62 -7.76
N ALA A 548 41.97 11.28 -8.10
CA ALA A 548 42.48 12.40 -7.31
C ALA A 548 41.47 13.57 -7.24
N ALA A 549 40.70 13.79 -8.32
CA ALA A 549 39.66 14.81 -8.34
C ALA A 549 38.54 14.52 -7.33
N GLU A 550 38.16 13.25 -7.17
CA GLU A 550 37.19 12.85 -6.14
C GLU A 550 37.74 13.04 -4.74
N ILE A 551 39.00 12.69 -4.48
CA ILE A 551 39.63 12.92 -3.18
C ILE A 551 39.60 14.42 -2.84
N GLU A 552 39.86 15.31 -3.80
CA GLU A 552 39.73 16.75 -3.61
C GLU A 552 38.27 17.19 -3.36
N GLU A 553 37.29 16.60 -4.07
CA GLU A 553 35.86 16.86 -3.83
C GLU A 553 35.47 16.50 -2.39
N PHE A 554 35.94 15.37 -1.86
CA PHE A 554 35.70 14.96 -0.47
C PHE A 554 36.39 15.89 0.55
N LYS A 555 37.63 16.34 0.29
CA LYS A 555 38.30 17.35 1.13
C LYS A 555 37.50 18.66 1.20
N VAL A 556 36.98 19.11 0.07
CA VAL A 556 36.16 20.32 -0.01
C VAL A 556 34.83 20.14 0.72
N MET A 557 34.18 18.98 0.54
CA MET A 557 32.88 18.69 1.16
C MET A 557 32.96 18.55 2.68
N ARG A 558 34.07 17.98 3.20
CA ARG A 558 34.26 17.64 4.62
C ARG A 558 33.13 16.71 5.13
N PRO A 559 32.99 15.48 4.61
CA PRO A 559 31.92 14.57 5.01
C PRO A 559 32.12 14.06 6.45
N GLY A 560 31.01 13.70 7.10
CA GLY A 560 31.00 12.88 8.33
C GLY A 560 30.85 11.37 8.05
N ILE A 561 30.38 11.00 6.86
CA ILE A 561 30.25 9.61 6.42
C ILE A 561 30.58 9.47 4.92
N ILE A 562 31.23 8.38 4.53
CA ILE A 562 31.57 8.08 3.12
C ILE A 562 31.05 6.70 2.77
N LYS A 563 30.43 6.55 1.60
CA LYS A 563 30.01 5.23 1.09
C LYS A 563 30.91 4.75 -0.05
N LEU A 564 31.28 3.48 0.03
CA LEU A 564 32.16 2.78 -0.91
C LEU A 564 31.44 1.55 -1.47
N LEU A 565 31.86 1.13 -2.66
CA LEU A 565 31.54 -0.18 -3.22
C LEU A 565 32.72 -1.10 -2.91
N SER A 566 32.44 -2.36 -2.52
CA SER A 566 33.47 -3.30 -2.09
C SER A 566 34.57 -3.54 -3.12
N PHE A 567 34.26 -3.39 -4.41
CA PHE A 567 35.19 -3.59 -5.53
C PHE A 567 36.13 -2.41 -5.81
N HIS A 568 36.02 -1.29 -5.07
CA HIS A 568 36.88 -0.14 -5.27
C HIS A 568 38.37 -0.51 -5.15
N ASN A 569 39.20 0.13 -5.97
CA ASN A 569 40.63 -0.14 -6.00
C ASN A 569 41.25 0.13 -4.61
N PRO A 570 41.95 -0.85 -4.02
CA PRO A 570 42.59 -0.77 -2.71
C PRO A 570 43.44 0.50 -2.46
N GLU A 571 44.26 0.89 -3.42
CA GLU A 571 45.16 2.04 -3.28
C GLU A 571 44.36 3.35 -3.20
N SER A 572 43.28 3.43 -3.98
CA SER A 572 42.40 4.60 -4.00
C SER A 572 41.59 4.73 -2.70
N VAL A 573 41.13 3.60 -2.14
CA VAL A 573 40.47 3.56 -0.82
C VAL A 573 41.45 3.97 0.29
N ALA A 574 42.69 3.45 0.26
CA ALA A 574 43.72 3.80 1.24
C ALA A 574 44.01 5.31 1.24
N LYS A 575 44.14 5.92 0.06
CA LYS A 575 44.34 7.36 -0.09
C LYS A 575 43.15 8.15 0.46
N LEU A 576 41.92 7.75 0.13
CA LEU A 576 40.73 8.42 0.63
C LEU A 576 40.63 8.32 2.16
N ALA A 577 40.84 7.14 2.73
CA ALA A 577 40.82 6.90 4.17
C ALA A 577 41.89 7.70 4.92
N ALA A 578 43.09 7.79 4.37
CA ALA A 578 44.18 8.59 4.95
C ALA A 578 43.85 10.10 5.02
N ASN A 579 43.07 10.62 4.08
CA ASN A 579 42.64 12.02 4.07
C ASN A 579 41.42 12.28 4.98
N HIS A 580 40.74 11.24 5.45
CA HIS A 580 39.51 11.33 6.24
C HIS A 580 39.53 10.40 7.46
N PRO A 581 40.41 10.66 8.45
CA PRO A 581 40.63 9.73 9.55
C PRO A 581 39.47 9.60 10.53
N SER A 582 38.55 10.57 10.59
CA SER A 582 37.48 10.65 11.60
C SER A 582 36.07 10.40 11.04
N VAL A 583 35.96 9.96 9.78
CA VAL A 583 34.66 9.71 9.14
C VAL A 583 34.18 8.28 9.38
N SER A 584 32.85 8.11 9.40
CA SER A 584 32.22 6.79 9.33
C SER A 584 32.17 6.29 7.88
N TRP A 585 32.01 4.99 7.71
CA TRP A 585 32.03 4.35 6.41
C TRP A 585 30.84 3.42 6.21
N ILE A 586 30.30 3.43 5.00
CA ILE A 586 29.39 2.40 4.50
C ILE A 586 30.17 1.66 3.42
N VAL A 587 30.33 0.34 3.56
CA VAL A 587 30.90 -0.52 2.52
C VAL A 587 29.80 -1.40 1.98
N ARG A 588 29.37 -1.17 0.74
CA ARG A 588 28.41 -2.07 0.10
C ARG A 588 29.13 -3.27 -0.47
N ALA A 589 28.79 -4.46 0.03
CA ALA A 589 29.11 -5.71 -0.66
C ALA A 589 28.27 -5.78 -1.94
N PHE A 590 28.87 -5.42 -3.08
CA PHE A 590 28.16 -5.20 -4.33
C PHE A 590 28.52 -6.26 -5.37
N LEU A 591 27.50 -6.75 -6.07
CA LEU A 591 27.62 -7.60 -7.23
C LEU A 591 26.58 -7.18 -8.26
N ASP A 592 26.97 -6.99 -9.51
CA ASP A 592 26.01 -6.84 -10.61
C ASP A 592 25.43 -8.21 -10.96
N PHE A 593 24.13 -8.39 -10.73
CA PHE A 593 23.45 -9.65 -11.01
C PHE A 593 23.26 -9.83 -12.52
N GLY A 594 23.12 -8.76 -13.30
CA GLY A 594 22.86 -8.82 -14.74
C GLY A 594 21.63 -9.67 -15.07
N GLY A 595 20.64 -9.72 -14.18
CA GLY A 595 19.45 -10.58 -14.29
C GLY A 595 19.70 -12.09 -14.09
N ARG A 596 20.89 -12.51 -13.66
CA ARG A 596 21.22 -13.92 -13.37
C ARG A 596 20.55 -14.39 -12.07
N ASN A 597 20.35 -15.71 -11.97
CA ASN A 597 19.97 -16.36 -10.71
C ASN A 597 21.24 -16.61 -9.88
N ILE A 598 21.42 -15.87 -8.78
CA ILE A 598 22.62 -15.92 -7.93
C ILE A 598 22.27 -16.55 -6.58
N SER A 599 22.93 -17.64 -6.19
CA SER A 599 22.71 -18.23 -4.86
C SER A 599 23.35 -17.40 -3.74
N PRO A 600 22.92 -17.54 -2.47
CA PRO A 600 23.55 -16.87 -1.33
C PRO A 600 25.06 -17.14 -1.23
N GLN A 601 25.46 -18.40 -1.43
CA GLN A 601 26.87 -18.80 -1.41
C GLN A 601 27.67 -18.17 -2.56
N GLN A 602 27.08 -18.07 -3.76
CA GLN A 602 27.74 -17.45 -4.90
C GLN A 602 27.97 -15.95 -4.65
N PHE A 603 26.94 -15.24 -4.17
CA PHE A 603 27.07 -13.84 -3.80
C PHE A 603 28.15 -13.62 -2.74
N PHE A 604 28.15 -14.43 -1.68
CA PHE A 604 29.18 -14.38 -0.65
C PHE A 604 30.57 -14.59 -1.25
N ASN A 605 30.79 -15.66 -2.02
CA ASN A 605 32.09 -15.98 -2.64
C ASN A 605 32.60 -14.83 -3.53
N ASP A 606 31.71 -14.21 -4.30
CA ASP A 606 32.08 -13.16 -5.25
C ASP A 606 32.34 -11.80 -4.60
N THR A 607 31.80 -11.55 -3.40
CA THR A 607 31.86 -10.24 -2.75
C THR A 607 32.74 -10.19 -1.49
N ILE A 608 32.94 -11.32 -0.80
CA ILE A 608 33.63 -11.33 0.50
C ILE A 608 35.11 -10.97 0.39
N GLY A 609 35.80 -11.43 -0.66
CA GLY A 609 37.21 -11.12 -0.89
C GLY A 609 37.44 -9.62 -1.05
N ASP A 610 36.57 -8.96 -1.82
CA ASP A 610 36.61 -7.53 -2.10
C ASP A 610 36.26 -6.72 -0.85
N THR A 611 35.23 -7.16 -0.12
CA THR A 611 34.82 -6.57 1.16
C THR A 611 35.98 -6.61 2.17
N LYS A 612 36.63 -7.77 2.37
CA LYS A 612 37.79 -7.91 3.28
C LYS A 612 38.95 -7.01 2.90
N ARG A 613 39.28 -6.93 1.60
CA ARG A 613 40.35 -6.04 1.13
C ARG A 613 40.04 -4.58 1.46
N THR A 614 38.82 -4.13 1.20
CA THR A 614 38.38 -2.76 1.52
C THR A 614 38.43 -2.50 3.03
N LEU A 615 37.92 -3.41 3.86
CA LEU A 615 37.95 -3.30 5.32
C LEU A 615 39.38 -3.22 5.89
N GLY A 616 40.36 -3.89 5.26
CA GLY A 616 41.76 -3.80 5.65
C GLY A 616 42.32 -2.37 5.66
N PHE A 617 41.87 -1.51 4.75
CA PHE A 617 42.26 -0.09 4.71
C PHE A 617 41.43 0.80 5.64
N LEU A 618 40.34 0.27 6.19
CA LEU A 618 39.44 0.93 7.11
C LEU A 618 39.58 0.40 8.55
N GLN A 619 40.70 -0.29 8.86
CA GLN A 619 40.92 -0.86 10.18
C GLN A 619 40.86 0.22 11.27
N GLY A 620 40.07 -0.05 12.31
CA GLY A 620 39.85 0.89 13.42
C GLY A 620 38.96 2.09 13.07
N LYS A 621 38.32 2.09 11.89
CA LYS A 621 37.27 3.06 11.53
C LYS A 621 35.89 2.52 11.91
N ASP A 622 34.93 3.43 12.04
CA ASP A 622 33.52 3.08 12.20
C ASP A 622 32.94 2.67 10.83
N VAL A 623 32.60 1.40 10.67
CA VAL A 623 32.12 0.81 9.41
C VAL A 623 30.80 0.08 9.60
N VAL A 624 29.86 0.29 8.67
CA VAL A 624 28.72 -0.60 8.40
C VAL A 624 28.86 -1.24 7.03
N ILE A 625 28.39 -2.46 6.89
CA ILE A 625 28.41 -3.21 5.64
C ILE A 625 26.98 -3.30 5.12
N GLU A 626 26.71 -2.74 3.94
CA GLU A 626 25.42 -2.89 3.25
C GLU A 626 25.47 -4.13 2.36
N LEU A 627 24.56 -5.08 2.59
CA LEU A 627 24.55 -6.35 1.83
C LEU A 627 23.56 -6.27 0.68
N HIS A 628 24.08 -6.24 -0.55
CA HIS A 628 23.35 -6.16 -1.82
C HIS A 628 22.86 -4.74 -2.20
N ASN A 629 22.16 -4.61 -3.35
CA ASN A 629 21.64 -3.36 -3.89
C ASN A 629 20.20 -3.54 -4.42
N GLU A 630 19.29 -2.61 -4.08
CA GLU A 630 17.92 -2.48 -4.62
C GLU A 630 17.22 -3.80 -5.03
N PRO A 631 17.04 -4.75 -4.10
CA PRO A 631 16.57 -6.10 -4.41
C PRO A 631 15.15 -6.16 -4.99
N ASN A 632 14.39 -5.06 -4.95
CA ASN A 632 13.09 -4.97 -5.59
C ASN A 632 13.16 -4.66 -7.10
N LEU A 633 14.36 -4.54 -7.69
CA LEU A 633 14.59 -4.34 -9.11
C LEU A 633 14.92 -5.63 -9.87
N VAL A 634 14.39 -5.74 -11.09
CA VAL A 634 14.65 -6.91 -11.97
C VAL A 634 16.13 -7.09 -12.30
N PRO A 635 16.89 -6.03 -12.68
CA PRO A 635 18.34 -6.16 -12.87
C PRO A 635 19.10 -6.72 -11.66
N GLU A 636 18.58 -6.50 -10.45
CA GLU A 636 19.21 -6.82 -9.16
C GLU A 636 18.79 -8.17 -8.57
N GLY A 637 18.00 -8.96 -9.31
CA GLY A 637 17.61 -10.32 -8.91
C GLY A 637 16.10 -10.54 -8.77
N MET A 638 15.28 -9.49 -8.81
CA MET A 638 13.82 -9.63 -8.76
C MET A 638 13.30 -10.37 -10.00
N GLY A 639 12.55 -11.45 -9.78
CA GLY A 639 12.03 -12.34 -10.81
C GLY A 639 13.00 -13.43 -11.30
N SER A 640 14.31 -13.28 -11.08
CA SER A 640 15.31 -14.27 -11.51
C SER A 640 15.88 -15.10 -10.34
N THR A 641 16.24 -14.45 -9.24
CA THR A 641 16.80 -15.07 -8.03
C THR A 641 15.73 -15.26 -6.96
N TRP A 642 14.88 -14.26 -6.77
CA TRP A 642 13.71 -14.31 -5.89
C TRP A 642 12.49 -13.76 -6.61
N LYS A 643 11.30 -14.23 -6.21
CA LYS A 643 10.04 -13.84 -6.82
C LYS A 643 9.33 -12.69 -6.10
N ASP A 644 9.71 -12.41 -4.85
CA ASP A 644 9.10 -11.45 -3.92
C ASP A 644 10.06 -11.19 -2.74
N GLY A 645 9.68 -10.26 -1.85
CA GLY A 645 10.47 -9.91 -0.66
C GLY A 645 10.63 -11.07 0.34
N ALA A 646 9.68 -11.98 0.43
CA ALA A 646 9.78 -13.14 1.31
C ALA A 646 10.85 -14.13 0.82
N ALA A 647 10.91 -14.38 -0.50
CA ALA A 647 11.97 -15.17 -1.11
C ALA A 647 13.33 -14.47 -0.99
N PHE A 648 13.39 -13.14 -1.13
CA PHE A 648 14.60 -12.36 -0.88
C PHE A 648 15.06 -12.48 0.57
N THR A 649 14.15 -12.45 1.54
CA THR A 649 14.45 -12.62 2.98
C THR A 649 15.19 -13.91 3.25
N GLN A 650 14.70 -15.04 2.72
CA GLN A 650 15.34 -16.34 2.90
C GLN A 650 16.74 -16.38 2.26
N TRP A 651 16.90 -15.72 1.13
CA TRP A 651 18.19 -15.58 0.45
C TRP A 651 19.14 -14.70 1.26
N TRP A 652 18.67 -13.55 1.73
CA TRP A 652 19.48 -12.54 2.40
C TRP A 652 19.91 -12.98 3.80
N LEU A 653 19.06 -13.67 4.56
CA LEU A 653 19.43 -14.26 5.86
C LEU A 653 20.56 -15.27 5.75
N GLN A 654 20.61 -16.06 4.65
CA GLN A 654 21.74 -16.96 4.39
C GLN A 654 23.02 -16.20 4.05
N VAL A 655 22.91 -15.11 3.26
CA VAL A 655 24.06 -14.23 2.99
C VAL A 655 24.56 -13.61 4.30
N LEU A 656 23.66 -13.08 5.14
CA LEU A 656 24.01 -12.50 6.43
C LEU A 656 24.73 -13.51 7.34
N ASP A 657 24.24 -14.75 7.42
CA ASP A 657 24.87 -15.81 8.21
C ASP A 657 26.29 -16.13 7.72
N LEU A 658 26.50 -16.22 6.40
CA LEU A 658 27.84 -16.41 5.82
C LEU A 658 28.78 -15.25 6.15
N PHE A 659 28.31 -14.00 6.01
CA PHE A 659 29.09 -12.81 6.32
C PHE A 659 29.39 -12.68 7.81
N ARG A 660 28.44 -12.95 8.71
CA ARG A 660 28.65 -12.92 10.17
C ARG A 660 29.66 -13.96 10.65
N LYS A 661 29.70 -15.14 10.00
CA LYS A 661 30.73 -16.17 10.27
C LYS A 661 32.12 -15.73 9.86
N GLU A 662 32.26 -15.07 8.72
CA GLU A 662 33.56 -14.65 8.19
C GLU A 662 34.08 -13.35 8.81
N LEU A 663 33.17 -12.44 9.19
CA LEU A 663 33.48 -11.11 9.71
C LEU A 663 32.78 -10.88 11.07
N PRO A 664 33.16 -11.64 12.11
CA PRO A 664 32.53 -11.52 13.42
C PRO A 664 32.71 -10.10 13.99
N GLY A 665 31.63 -9.53 14.53
CA GLY A 665 31.63 -8.21 15.16
C GLY A 665 31.48 -7.01 14.21
N MET A 666 31.38 -7.24 12.89
CA MET A 666 30.96 -6.20 11.95
C MET A 666 29.44 -6.00 11.99
N ARG A 667 29.01 -4.78 11.65
CA ARG A 667 27.59 -4.40 11.54
C ARG A 667 27.13 -4.53 10.09
N PHE A 668 26.04 -5.23 9.86
CA PHE A 668 25.45 -5.48 8.55
C PHE A 668 24.08 -4.84 8.46
N ILE A 669 23.88 -3.97 7.47
CA ILE A 669 22.59 -3.31 7.26
C ILE A 669 21.87 -3.88 6.05
N PHE A 670 20.54 -3.90 6.14
CA PHE A 670 19.66 -4.25 5.03
C PHE A 670 19.81 -3.22 3.89
N PRO A 671 19.77 -3.62 2.60
CA PRO A 671 20.00 -2.70 1.49
C PRO A 671 18.81 -1.77 1.23
N GLY A 672 19.10 -0.57 0.72
CA GLY A 672 18.04 0.34 0.25
C GLY A 672 17.26 -0.22 -0.94
N LEU A 673 15.97 0.14 -1.01
CA LEU A 673 15.06 -0.26 -2.10
C LEU A 673 14.83 0.88 -3.11
N SER A 674 14.59 0.53 -4.37
CA SER A 674 14.16 1.50 -5.39
C SER A 674 12.73 2.01 -5.07
N PRO A 675 12.54 3.31 -4.76
CA PRO A 675 11.27 3.81 -4.22
C PRO A 675 10.14 3.88 -5.26
N GLY A 676 8.90 3.98 -4.78
CA GLY A 676 7.67 4.10 -5.57
C GLY A 676 6.97 2.77 -5.91
N ALA A 677 5.88 2.86 -6.67
CA ALA A 677 5.00 1.74 -7.02
C ALA A 677 5.63 0.67 -7.91
N SER A 678 4.96 -0.48 -8.02
CA SER A 678 5.29 -1.56 -8.96
C SER A 678 5.30 -1.04 -10.40
N VAL A 679 6.35 -1.41 -11.16
CA VAL A 679 6.46 -1.14 -12.59
C VAL A 679 6.69 -2.46 -13.30
N ARG A 680 5.78 -2.81 -14.21
CA ARG A 680 5.78 -4.10 -14.93
C ARG A 680 7.15 -4.34 -15.58
N ASN A 681 7.71 -5.53 -15.34
CA ASN A 681 9.01 -5.98 -15.86
C ASN A 681 10.22 -5.13 -15.41
N LEU A 682 10.07 -4.28 -14.38
CA LEU A 682 11.16 -3.43 -13.91
C LEU A 682 11.34 -3.55 -12.39
N LYS A 683 10.27 -3.39 -11.60
CA LYS A 683 10.38 -3.37 -10.14
C LYS A 683 9.09 -3.72 -9.41
N MET A 684 9.23 -4.24 -8.20
CA MET A 684 8.15 -4.40 -7.24
C MET A 684 7.99 -3.14 -6.39
N ASP A 685 6.77 -2.89 -5.91
CA ASP A 685 6.49 -1.83 -4.95
C ASP A 685 7.37 -1.98 -3.70
N HIS A 686 8.00 -0.89 -3.29
CA HIS A 686 8.96 -0.88 -2.19
C HIS A 686 8.32 -1.15 -0.82
N VAL A 687 7.05 -0.75 -0.60
CA VAL A 687 6.35 -1.00 0.67
C VAL A 687 5.94 -2.47 0.75
N GLU A 688 5.37 -3.03 -0.32
CA GLU A 688 5.04 -4.45 -0.41
C GLU A 688 6.29 -5.32 -0.21
N PHE A 689 7.40 -4.93 -0.84
CA PHE A 689 8.66 -5.67 -0.76
C PHE A 689 9.27 -5.61 0.65
N ILE A 690 9.38 -4.42 1.27
CA ILE A 690 10.03 -4.28 2.58
C ILE A 690 9.22 -4.93 3.71
N GLU A 691 7.88 -4.90 3.64
CA GLU A 691 7.03 -5.56 4.63
C GLU A 691 7.22 -7.09 4.59
N ALA A 692 7.39 -7.65 3.40
CA ALA A 692 7.75 -9.06 3.24
C ALA A 692 9.21 -9.36 3.68
N CYS A 693 10.01 -8.33 3.97
CA CYS A 693 11.39 -8.43 4.42
C CYS A 693 11.62 -8.18 5.91
N ARG A 694 10.56 -8.10 6.74
CA ARG A 694 10.68 -7.76 8.17
C ARG A 694 11.72 -8.62 8.91
N ASP A 695 11.70 -9.94 8.74
CA ASP A 695 12.67 -10.84 9.41
C ASP A 695 14.13 -10.54 9.00
N ALA A 696 14.37 -10.16 7.74
CA ALA A 696 15.71 -9.77 7.28
C ALA A 696 16.13 -8.40 7.85
N VAL A 697 15.21 -7.45 7.95
CA VAL A 697 15.47 -6.12 8.53
C VAL A 697 15.75 -6.25 10.04
N GLU A 698 14.96 -7.03 10.77
CA GLU A 698 15.15 -7.28 12.22
C GLU A 698 16.41 -8.12 12.51
N ALA A 699 16.83 -8.98 11.58
CA ALA A 699 18.08 -9.72 11.72
C ALA A 699 19.32 -8.88 11.42
N ALA A 700 19.17 -7.76 10.68
CA ALA A 700 20.23 -6.82 10.38
C ALA A 700 20.59 -5.98 11.62
N ASP A 701 21.71 -5.26 11.54
CA ASP A 701 22.14 -4.28 12.54
C ASP A 701 21.65 -2.86 12.19
N GLY A 702 20.71 -2.75 11.24
CA GLY A 702 20.09 -1.53 10.77
C GLY A 702 19.56 -1.59 9.33
N LEU A 703 18.98 -0.48 8.88
CA LEU A 703 18.29 -0.39 7.59
C LEU A 703 18.90 0.69 6.70
N GLY A 704 19.28 0.30 5.48
CA GLY A 704 19.58 1.21 4.38
C GLY A 704 18.30 1.66 3.66
N VAL A 705 18.25 2.93 3.28
CA VAL A 705 17.10 3.52 2.54
C VAL A 705 17.63 4.39 1.40
N HIS A 706 17.05 4.22 0.21
CA HIS A 706 17.32 5.07 -0.94
C HIS A 706 16.21 6.11 -1.12
N ILE A 707 16.57 7.38 -1.28
CA ILE A 707 15.63 8.50 -1.35
C ILE A 707 15.96 9.40 -2.55
N TYR A 708 15.02 9.50 -3.49
CA TYR A 708 15.19 10.34 -4.68
C TYR A 708 14.08 11.39 -4.76
N TRP A 709 14.42 12.59 -5.25
CA TRP A 709 13.43 13.62 -5.51
C TRP A 709 13.70 14.41 -6.79
N SER A 710 12.66 15.06 -7.29
CA SER A 710 12.65 15.87 -8.51
C SER A 710 11.51 16.90 -8.45
N ASN A 711 11.26 17.62 -9.55
CA ASN A 711 10.14 18.56 -9.62
C ASN A 711 8.76 17.86 -9.64
N VAL A 712 8.69 16.61 -10.12
CA VAL A 712 7.44 15.82 -10.15
C VAL A 712 7.24 15.00 -8.88
N TYR A 713 8.32 14.75 -8.14
CA TYR A 713 8.32 14.07 -6.86
C TYR A 713 9.12 14.89 -5.85
N PRO A 714 8.49 15.84 -5.14
CA PRO A 714 9.17 16.80 -4.29
C PRO A 714 9.92 16.16 -3.12
N MET A 715 10.96 16.83 -2.62
CA MET A 715 11.73 16.41 -1.45
C MET A 715 10.86 16.12 -0.22
N ALA A 716 9.79 16.88 -0.02
CA ALA A 716 8.84 16.64 1.07
C ALA A 716 8.17 15.27 0.98
N THR A 717 7.80 14.83 -0.23
CA THR A 717 7.25 13.50 -0.46
C THR A 717 8.29 12.41 -0.22
N ALA A 718 9.53 12.67 -0.63
CA ALA A 718 10.66 11.78 -0.39
C ALA A 718 10.97 11.62 1.12
N LEU A 719 10.89 12.69 1.89
CA LEU A 719 10.96 12.65 3.36
C LEU A 719 9.79 11.88 3.99
N GLY A 720 8.59 11.99 3.41
CA GLY A 720 7.43 11.20 3.83
C GLY A 720 7.64 9.68 3.66
N VAL A 721 8.32 9.25 2.60
CA VAL A 721 8.72 7.84 2.44
C VAL A 721 9.69 7.42 3.55
N LEU A 722 10.69 8.24 3.86
CA LEU A 722 11.60 7.96 4.97
C LEU A 722 10.85 7.85 6.32
N ASP A 723 9.88 8.72 6.56
CA ASP A 723 9.06 8.68 7.78
C ASP A 723 8.20 7.41 7.86
N ASP A 724 7.72 6.89 6.72
CA ASP A 724 7.01 5.62 6.65
C ASP A 724 7.94 4.45 7.05
N TYR A 725 9.17 4.39 6.53
CA TYR A 725 10.16 3.39 6.95
C TYR A 725 10.51 3.49 8.45
N ILE A 726 10.74 4.71 8.96
CA ILE A 726 10.95 4.97 10.40
C ILE A 726 9.77 4.41 11.22
N SER A 727 8.54 4.61 10.75
CA SER A 727 7.35 4.19 11.47
C SER A 727 7.16 2.66 11.52
N ARG A 728 7.69 1.93 10.54
CA ARG A 728 7.60 0.46 10.41
C ARG A 728 8.70 -0.25 11.21
N PHE A 729 9.90 0.32 11.22
CA PHE A 729 11.11 -0.27 11.81
C PHE A 729 11.66 0.59 12.95
N ARG A 730 10.80 0.92 13.93
CA ARG A 730 11.02 1.92 14.99
C ARG A 730 12.21 1.66 15.92
N GLU A 731 12.70 0.43 15.95
CA GLU A 731 13.81 0.01 16.80
C GLU A 731 15.15 0.00 16.05
N GLU A 732 15.14 0.16 14.72
CA GLU A 732 16.33 -0.01 13.88
C GLU A 732 17.03 1.31 13.55
N PRO A 733 18.37 1.41 13.65
CA PRO A 733 19.09 2.56 13.14
C PRO A 733 19.00 2.63 11.61
N ILE A 734 18.76 3.82 11.07
CA ILE A 734 18.55 4.03 9.63
C ILE A 734 19.69 4.82 9.01
N TRP A 735 20.23 4.33 7.89
CA TRP A 735 21.10 5.08 7.01
C TRP A 735 20.35 5.40 5.72
N VAL A 736 20.31 6.68 5.33
CA VAL A 736 19.93 7.03 3.96
C VAL A 736 21.15 6.76 3.08
N THR A 737 21.30 5.51 2.67
CA THR A 737 22.51 5.01 2.01
C THR A 737 22.65 5.54 0.59
N GLU A 738 21.57 6.05 -0.02
CA GLU A 738 21.61 6.85 -1.25
C GLU A 738 20.56 7.95 -1.23
N ALA A 739 20.96 9.17 -1.59
CA ALA A 739 20.03 10.25 -1.82
C ALA A 739 20.43 11.10 -3.03
N SER A 740 19.47 11.55 -3.84
CA SER A 740 19.79 12.48 -4.93
C SER A 740 18.58 13.27 -5.43
N ASN A 741 18.85 14.52 -5.85
CA ASN A 741 17.97 15.18 -6.80
C ASN A 741 18.38 14.73 -8.20
N ASN A 742 17.58 13.86 -8.82
CA ASN A 742 17.88 13.30 -10.15
C ASN A 742 17.27 14.11 -11.31
N LYS A 743 16.75 15.31 -11.05
CA LYS A 743 16.17 16.16 -12.10
C LYS A 743 17.27 16.71 -13.00
N SER A 744 17.17 16.34 -14.29
CA SER A 744 18.02 16.91 -15.34
C SER A 744 17.91 18.43 -15.46
N GLY A 745 19.06 19.07 -15.66
CA GLY A 745 19.20 20.52 -15.82
C GLY A 745 19.14 21.32 -14.52
N THR A 746 19.14 20.66 -13.35
CA THR A 746 19.17 21.35 -12.06
C THR A 746 20.55 21.94 -11.82
N SER A 747 20.62 23.24 -11.54
CA SER A 747 21.91 23.93 -11.30
C SER A 747 22.62 23.38 -10.05
N ALA A 748 23.96 23.42 -10.07
CA ALA A 748 24.77 22.99 -8.93
C ALA A 748 24.44 23.76 -7.64
N THR A 749 24.17 25.06 -7.76
CA THR A 749 23.71 25.89 -6.62
C THR A 749 22.41 25.36 -6.03
N ARG A 750 21.42 25.07 -6.88
CA ARG A 750 20.14 24.52 -6.41
C ARG A 750 20.33 23.15 -5.78
N LYS A 751 21.10 22.24 -6.39
CA LYS A 751 21.39 20.91 -5.81
C LYS A 751 22.10 21.02 -4.46
N GLY A 752 23.13 21.84 -4.37
CA GLY A 752 23.87 22.05 -3.12
C GLY A 752 22.99 22.60 -2.00
N THR A 753 22.14 23.58 -2.29
CA THR A 753 21.17 24.10 -1.32
C THR A 753 20.17 23.03 -0.90
N GLU A 754 19.58 22.31 -1.85
CA GLU A 754 18.60 21.26 -1.55
C GLU A 754 19.21 20.11 -0.73
N TYR A 755 20.48 19.75 -0.98
CA TYR A 755 21.18 18.77 -0.16
C TYR A 755 21.36 19.26 1.28
N ILE A 756 21.77 20.51 1.50
CA ILE A 756 21.84 21.07 2.86
C ILE A 756 20.46 21.06 3.53
N THR A 757 19.41 21.46 2.81
CA THR A 757 18.03 21.45 3.31
C THR A 757 17.58 20.05 3.70
N PHE A 758 17.79 19.06 2.82
CA PHE A 758 17.42 17.67 3.09
C PHE A 758 18.14 17.16 4.34
N TRP A 759 19.45 17.38 4.43
CA TRP A 759 20.23 16.98 5.60
C TRP A 759 19.78 17.67 6.89
N SER A 760 19.39 18.94 6.82
CA SER A 760 18.82 19.68 7.95
C SER A 760 17.50 19.07 8.43
N GLU A 761 16.64 18.61 7.51
CA GLU A 761 15.42 17.87 7.87
C GLU A 761 15.74 16.51 8.50
N LEU A 762 16.81 15.83 8.08
CA LEU A 762 17.23 14.57 8.72
C LEU A 762 17.67 14.77 10.17
N GLN A 763 18.18 15.95 10.54
CA GLN A 763 18.52 16.24 11.94
C GLN A 763 17.31 16.16 12.87
N LYS A 764 16.08 16.24 12.35
CA LYS A 764 14.85 16.14 13.15
C LYS A 764 14.45 14.69 13.45
N ARG A 765 15.19 13.71 12.95
CA ARG A 765 14.87 12.28 13.00
C ARG A 765 15.95 11.52 13.78
N PRO A 766 15.76 11.26 15.09
CA PRO A 766 16.81 10.66 15.94
C PRO A 766 17.34 9.31 15.47
N MET A 767 16.52 8.53 14.76
CA MET A 767 16.90 7.22 14.25
C MET A 767 17.84 7.27 13.04
N VAL A 768 17.89 8.41 12.33
CA VAL A 768 18.68 8.56 11.11
C VAL A 768 20.13 8.85 11.47
N GLN A 769 21.01 7.91 11.12
CA GLN A 769 22.44 7.93 11.43
C GLN A 769 23.25 8.79 10.45
N GLY A 770 22.75 8.93 9.22
CA GLY A 770 23.36 9.77 8.20
C GLY A 770 22.78 9.56 6.81
N VAL A 771 23.27 10.38 5.88
CA VAL A 771 22.94 10.34 4.46
C VAL A 771 24.20 10.32 3.62
N THR A 772 24.22 9.52 2.56
CA THR A 772 25.23 9.61 1.50
C THR A 772 24.57 9.97 0.18
N TYR A 773 24.90 11.15 -0.36
CA TYR A 773 24.37 11.55 -1.65
C TYR A 773 25.01 10.75 -2.78
N PHE A 774 24.22 10.46 -3.81
CA PHE A 774 24.68 9.81 -5.03
C PHE A 774 24.96 10.89 -6.09
N VAL A 775 26.15 11.01 -6.69
CA VAL A 775 27.40 10.24 -6.51
C VAL A 775 28.62 11.15 -6.78
N ALA A 776 29.80 10.85 -6.22
CA ALA A 776 31.01 11.65 -6.45
C ALA A 776 31.35 11.73 -7.95
N SER A 777 31.47 10.58 -8.62
CA SER A 777 31.67 10.47 -10.07
C SER A 777 31.08 9.16 -10.61
N ALA A 778 30.84 9.12 -11.92
CA ALA A 778 30.46 7.91 -12.65
C ALA A 778 30.77 8.06 -14.13
N SER A 779 31.28 7.00 -14.76
CA SER A 779 31.53 6.93 -16.20
C SER A 779 30.25 6.68 -17.02
N ASN A 780 29.24 6.05 -16.41
CA ASN A 780 27.95 5.84 -17.06
C ASN A 780 27.23 7.20 -17.25
N PRO A 781 26.93 7.62 -18.50
CA PRO A 781 26.30 8.91 -18.76
C PRO A 781 24.88 9.01 -18.20
N GLN A 782 24.23 7.90 -17.85
CA GLN A 782 22.92 7.90 -17.19
C GLN A 782 22.96 8.57 -15.81
N PHE A 783 24.13 8.57 -15.14
CA PHE A 783 24.32 9.20 -13.84
C PHE A 783 24.90 10.62 -13.95
N ALA A 784 24.93 11.19 -15.16
CA ALA A 784 25.57 12.48 -15.39
C ALA A 784 24.95 13.57 -14.50
N GLU A 785 23.66 13.51 -14.21
CA GLU A 785 23.01 14.55 -13.41
C GLU A 785 23.41 14.46 -11.93
N GLU A 786 23.71 13.27 -11.44
CA GLU A 786 24.01 12.93 -10.07
C GLU A 786 25.48 13.21 -9.70
N VAL A 787 26.40 13.28 -10.67
CA VAL A 787 27.83 13.51 -10.44
C VAL A 787 28.13 14.84 -9.76
N TRP A 788 28.95 14.82 -8.70
CA TRP A 788 29.39 16.01 -7.97
C TRP A 788 30.67 16.62 -8.52
N VAL A 789 31.66 15.77 -8.85
CA VAL A 789 32.99 16.20 -9.28
C VAL A 789 32.89 17.16 -10.46
N GLY A 790 33.57 18.30 -10.33
CA GLY A 790 33.61 19.33 -11.36
C GLY A 790 32.36 20.21 -11.44
N ARG A 791 31.30 19.94 -10.66
CA ARG A 791 30.07 20.76 -10.63
C ARG A 791 30.06 21.81 -9.53
N GLY A 792 30.98 21.73 -8.56
CA GLY A 792 31.09 22.69 -7.46
C GLY A 792 30.05 22.50 -6.35
N ILE A 793 29.34 21.37 -6.35
CA ILE A 793 28.35 21.04 -5.31
C ILE A 793 29.04 20.90 -3.95
N ALA A 794 30.20 20.23 -3.86
CA ALA A 794 30.94 20.13 -2.60
C ALA A 794 31.34 21.49 -2.03
N LYS A 795 31.59 22.51 -2.85
CA LYS A 795 31.93 23.86 -2.36
C LYS A 795 30.74 24.53 -1.68
N ILE A 796 29.52 24.26 -2.14
CA ILE A 796 28.29 24.79 -1.55
C ILE A 796 27.97 24.03 -0.28
N VAL A 797 27.89 22.70 -0.38
CA VAL A 797 27.61 21.81 0.74
C VAL A 797 28.66 21.93 1.83
N GLY A 798 29.93 22.05 1.46
CA GLY A 798 31.08 22.23 2.35
C GLY A 798 31.06 23.53 3.17
N ARG A 799 30.24 24.54 2.81
CA ARG A 799 30.12 25.80 3.56
C ARG A 799 29.05 25.78 4.66
N ARG A 800 28.29 24.69 4.75
CA ARG A 800 27.23 24.49 5.76
C ARG A 800 27.73 24.64 7.19
#